data_AF-A0A1V6XY72-F1
#
_entry.id   AF-A0A1V6XY72-F1
#
_cell.length_a   1.000
_cell.length_b   1.000
_cell.length_c   1.000
_cell.angle_alpha   90.00
_cell.angle_beta   90.00
_cell.angle_gamma   90.00
#
_symmetry.space_group_name_H-M   'P 1'
#
loop_
_entity.id
_entity.type
_entity.pdbx_description
1 polymer ?
#
loop_
_entity_poly.entity_id
_entity_poly.type
_entity_poly.pdbx_seq_one_letter_code
_entity_poly.pdbx_strand_id
1 'polypeptide(L)'
;MSDQGGVFGAFGAVLGYIGAEAATDIWFSSLLWPQRSFSHLTLRSIPTLALLMPMGGPLHKAALSTFDIANARGLLNGAHEGHMLGTEFFKQTDWTYTIPGTANSEPRAARNCMWARALHYMPLPAEKPGSLAGLSPSVTGAAIEKGILPAADNARIPLRAKVAVYHLIFTPATAEDKASQMAFVRENCGRPGSHVYLSIFIAELSGIIIFAVIYAIGRSLWCLIWLAPLLLRLLSAFFALDREPLTPISSSISSPSTTPTTEAESPRDFVLHFPQSQGGDLMLFTGLSALVQQFFRHYGHPIRNRTREVLQLCIIALFAALFPLGLLASTLWMPPLVQYAWTSYQLYIVMTMHIVRYTSFGRDTSTESKIADYLADRPAILFGEKRHGDETVKVSLIATYHARHQEARDCLERLRLAIIYTYIKRKSQNNSMSPDDWVPVRSTERDKGYPLATLMQVVYGEDMGMGDGYSRCFSIMYRLALEQGAVDSVKSPDGTIITGFNDDRAERLRQHLTPGQERSFHILWKWWATCSRVCIVDKAEEEYDDNYDDLFGNDESHFYRPNHVERETIHQAGGIRYKLRFNCVYNKCMATLFNAEFENFVIHRSGDELVDLRRALAQQAACLTIAIEACSPQSHTQQPAQVPYAPDGESYLARRSESSPVWCAGRRVLGSSDLPGLDPRCSAGSSIDSCPWLGEIRGFPLYLWDVKERRTVEVFSLWDEYDFDIPYTAISHTWGRWRQRDQPGANIKPRVPWLIPRNSLFDVERLPDILAQIPTDTPYIWFDLVCIPQEGCGEELDEQLRQAMRTEVASQASIFKGAKHAIAWWNTDSAPESWDGMRSAIQWMSSIYLDLQFSDGNESSIRIPPWKAHDRLEATGLFSPDMATLPWFSSLWTLQEVCLRPDIWICNKNLDLLTVGDNGALVAFNTLVSLAGRVKETLKSELNDITTPADHLLERWKPLVHPGFHEVLDLLHRTGMDNLHELKREQILFLATSRYCSHSRAQAIMSVLGMTEWYNSATAMPEQRQPNKPGFVFDQYPLAFVQEVARNLGSSFFFTTVLADYLPVDDVNAQDVVQGTMLPFRAQISEPRRLHVPRFETADHPSVSTWEVRGDGAVFLPEVEILFSSDSDYGDIKYMTCFVDLSMPVPEHIIEREHFQPQGSMYHGDLRYWIKQLIPEIYGVRGTYYAIHLRYRPGEWDGLLLKAAGSGDSSQPEKMIKIGHLHVLTLVGDGEYLPRRKPVDVNWIVL
;
A
#
# COMPACT_ATOMS: atom_id res chain seq x y z
N MET A 1 -24.39 -52.05 -42.56
CA MET A 1 -25.07 -51.58 -41.33
C MET A 1 -24.12 -51.35 -40.15
N SER A 2 -22.83 -51.75 -40.21
CA SER A 2 -21.83 -51.47 -39.18
C SER A 2 -21.40 -49.99 -39.08
N ASP A 3 -21.45 -49.24 -40.19
CA ASP A 3 -20.88 -47.89 -40.23
C ASP A 3 -21.76 -46.84 -39.55
N GLN A 4 -23.09 -47.04 -39.47
CA GLN A 4 -23.98 -46.09 -38.81
C GLN A 4 -23.86 -46.15 -37.28
N GLY A 5 -23.65 -47.34 -36.70
CA GLY A 5 -23.51 -47.50 -35.24
C GLY A 5 -22.26 -46.80 -34.68
N GLY A 6 -21.16 -46.78 -35.45
CA GLY A 6 -19.93 -46.08 -35.07
C GLY A 6 -20.11 -44.56 -35.01
N VAL A 7 -20.87 -43.98 -35.93
CA VAL A 7 -21.16 -42.53 -35.97
C VAL A 7 -22.01 -42.11 -34.75
N PHE A 8 -23.03 -42.89 -34.39
CA PHE A 8 -23.84 -42.60 -33.19
C PHE A 8 -23.05 -42.76 -31.89
N GLY A 9 -22.16 -43.75 -31.82
CA GLY A 9 -21.26 -43.92 -30.67
C GLY A 9 -20.30 -42.73 -30.51
N ALA A 10 -19.67 -42.29 -31.61
CA ALA A 10 -18.77 -41.14 -31.61
C ALA A 10 -19.50 -39.84 -31.23
N PHE A 11 -20.67 -39.59 -31.83
CA PHE A 11 -21.49 -38.42 -31.51
C PHE A 11 -21.99 -38.46 -30.05
N GLY A 12 -22.41 -39.62 -29.56
CA GLY A 12 -22.78 -39.82 -28.16
C GLY A 12 -21.63 -39.57 -27.19
N ALA A 13 -20.39 -39.95 -27.52
CA ALA A 13 -19.22 -39.63 -26.71
C ALA A 13 -18.95 -38.12 -26.65
N VAL A 14 -19.08 -37.41 -27.77
CA VAL A 14 -18.96 -35.94 -27.83
C VAL A 14 -20.04 -35.27 -26.96
N LEU A 15 -21.29 -35.72 -27.06
CA LEU A 15 -22.37 -35.25 -26.19
C LEU A 15 -22.08 -35.54 -24.70
N GLY A 16 -21.44 -36.66 -24.41
CA GLY A 16 -20.99 -37.02 -23.07
C GLY A 16 -19.99 -36.01 -22.50
N TYR A 17 -18.99 -35.63 -23.28
CA TYR A 17 -18.00 -34.63 -22.88
C TYR A 17 -18.64 -33.24 -22.69
N ILE A 18 -19.39 -32.77 -23.69
CA ILE A 18 -20.03 -31.45 -23.67
C ILE A 18 -21.04 -31.34 -22.53
N GLY A 19 -21.86 -32.38 -22.32
CA GLY A 19 -22.84 -32.40 -21.25
C GLY A 19 -22.23 -32.51 -19.86
N ALA A 20 -21.15 -33.28 -19.70
CA ALA A 20 -20.44 -33.38 -18.43
C ALA A 20 -19.76 -32.06 -18.06
N GLU A 21 -19.25 -31.31 -19.04
CA GLU A 21 -18.78 -29.94 -18.82
C GLU A 21 -19.91 -28.99 -18.43
N ALA A 22 -21.11 -29.17 -18.96
CA ALA A 22 -22.26 -28.31 -18.69
C ALA A 22 -22.92 -28.57 -17.33
N ALA A 23 -22.89 -29.82 -16.84
CA ALA A 23 -23.49 -30.22 -15.58
C ALA A 23 -22.92 -29.41 -14.39
N THR A 24 -23.79 -28.68 -13.69
CA THR A 24 -23.45 -27.92 -12.49
C THR A 24 -23.69 -28.73 -11.21
N ASP A 25 -23.29 -28.18 -10.07
CA ASP A 25 -23.52 -28.73 -8.73
C ASP A 25 -25.00 -28.76 -8.29
N ILE A 26 -25.85 -27.93 -8.92
CA ILE A 26 -27.29 -27.81 -8.61
C ILE A 26 -27.99 -29.17 -8.65
N TRP A 27 -27.61 -30.04 -9.58
CA TRP A 27 -28.21 -31.35 -9.78
C TRP A 27 -28.09 -32.24 -8.54
N PHE A 28 -26.89 -32.40 -7.99
CA PHE A 28 -26.66 -33.22 -6.80
C PHE A 28 -27.11 -32.52 -5.52
N SER A 29 -27.04 -31.20 -5.44
CA SER A 29 -27.62 -30.46 -4.31
C SER A 29 -29.14 -30.68 -4.19
N SER A 30 -29.86 -30.74 -5.33
CA SER A 30 -31.31 -31.00 -5.36
C SER A 30 -31.68 -32.45 -5.10
N LEU A 31 -30.76 -33.37 -5.41
CA LEU A 31 -30.90 -34.80 -5.15
C LEU A 31 -30.74 -35.11 -3.66
N LEU A 32 -29.76 -34.49 -3.01
CA LEU A 32 -29.44 -34.68 -1.59
C LEU A 32 -30.40 -33.93 -0.66
N TRP A 33 -30.92 -32.77 -1.11
CA TRP A 33 -31.82 -31.90 -0.32
C TRP A 33 -33.19 -31.67 -0.95
N PRO A 34 -33.96 -32.73 -1.25
CA PRO A 34 -35.22 -32.58 -1.95
C PRO A 34 -36.28 -31.84 -1.11
N GLN A 35 -36.22 -31.90 0.24
CA GLN A 35 -37.13 -31.13 1.10
C GLN A 35 -36.94 -29.62 0.98
N ARG A 36 -35.73 -29.18 0.62
CA ARG A 36 -35.37 -27.77 0.44
C ARG A 36 -35.61 -27.35 -1.02
N SER A 37 -35.15 -28.16 -1.97
CA SER A 37 -35.19 -27.84 -3.40
C SER A 37 -36.58 -27.91 -4.02
N PHE A 38 -37.52 -28.69 -3.46
CA PHE A 38 -38.89 -28.84 -3.99
C PHE A 38 -39.98 -28.41 -3.01
N SER A 39 -39.66 -27.52 -2.08
CA SER A 39 -40.61 -27.05 -1.05
C SER A 39 -41.70 -26.10 -1.59
N HIS A 40 -41.53 -25.58 -2.81
CA HIS A 40 -42.38 -24.55 -3.40
C HIS A 40 -42.78 -24.88 -4.84
N LEU A 41 -43.83 -25.69 -4.99
CA LEU A 41 -44.36 -26.02 -6.31
C LEU A 41 -45.48 -25.04 -6.70
N THR A 42 -45.25 -24.24 -7.75
CA THR A 42 -46.26 -23.34 -8.34
C THR A 42 -46.63 -23.81 -9.74
N LEU A 43 -47.83 -23.45 -10.23
CA LEU A 43 -48.27 -23.80 -11.60
C LEU A 43 -47.29 -23.30 -12.68
N ARG A 44 -46.64 -22.15 -12.43
CA ARG A 44 -45.63 -21.56 -13.32
C ARG A 44 -44.33 -22.39 -13.38
N SER A 45 -43.96 -23.03 -12.27
CA SER A 45 -42.74 -23.84 -12.18
C SER A 45 -42.85 -25.22 -12.82
N ILE A 46 -44.08 -25.74 -13.04
CA ILE A 46 -44.32 -27.10 -13.54
C ILE A 46 -43.67 -27.35 -14.92
N PRO A 47 -43.85 -26.49 -15.94
CA PRO A 47 -43.25 -26.72 -17.26
C PRO A 47 -41.72 -26.67 -17.21
N THR A 48 -41.16 -25.70 -16.48
CA THR A 48 -39.71 -25.56 -16.29
C THR A 48 -39.13 -26.78 -15.59
N LEU A 49 -39.79 -27.26 -14.54
CA LEU A 49 -39.39 -28.46 -13.82
C LEU A 49 -39.42 -29.69 -14.73
N ALA A 50 -40.50 -29.90 -15.49
CA ALA A 50 -40.67 -31.05 -16.37
C ALA A 50 -39.76 -31.10 -17.58
N LEU A 51 -39.43 -29.92 -18.14
CA LEU A 51 -38.66 -29.81 -19.38
C LEU A 51 -37.18 -29.52 -19.14
N LEU A 52 -36.79 -28.91 -18.03
CA LEU A 52 -35.40 -28.48 -17.83
C LEU A 52 -34.69 -29.19 -16.67
N MET A 53 -35.40 -29.88 -15.78
CA MET A 53 -34.79 -30.57 -14.62
C MET A 53 -34.76 -32.13 -14.63
N PRO A 54 -34.78 -32.85 -15.78
CA PRO A 54 -34.55 -34.30 -15.79
C PRO A 54 -33.07 -34.68 -15.58
N MET A 55 -32.79 -35.74 -14.83
CA MET A 55 -31.42 -36.20 -14.48
C MET A 55 -30.90 -37.37 -15.33
N GLY A 56 -31.45 -37.59 -16.54
CA GLY A 56 -31.08 -38.70 -17.43
C GLY A 56 -29.81 -38.52 -18.27
N GLY A 57 -29.04 -37.46 -18.05
CA GLY A 57 -27.91 -37.04 -18.88
C GLY A 57 -26.51 -37.34 -18.32
N PRO A 58 -25.45 -36.85 -18.98
CA PRO A 58 -24.07 -37.04 -18.55
C PRO A 58 -23.70 -36.23 -17.29
N LEU A 59 -23.89 -36.83 -16.12
CA LEU A 59 -23.60 -36.22 -14.81
C LEU A 59 -22.26 -36.68 -14.18
N HIS A 60 -21.48 -37.48 -14.89
CA HIS A 60 -20.31 -38.17 -14.34
C HIS A 60 -19.21 -37.22 -13.82
N LYS A 61 -18.95 -36.08 -14.49
CA LYS A 61 -17.98 -35.07 -13.99
C LYS A 61 -18.44 -34.42 -12.68
N ALA A 62 -19.70 -34.01 -12.59
CA ALA A 62 -20.28 -33.43 -11.38
C ALA A 62 -20.30 -34.45 -10.21
N ALA A 63 -20.56 -35.73 -10.52
CA ALA A 63 -20.52 -36.80 -9.52
C ALA A 63 -19.10 -37.05 -8.99
N LEU A 64 -18.11 -37.12 -9.88
CA LEU A 64 -16.69 -37.26 -9.49
C LEU A 64 -16.24 -36.09 -8.63
N SER A 65 -16.57 -34.86 -9.01
CA SER A 65 -16.30 -33.68 -8.19
C SER A 65 -16.92 -33.79 -6.79
N THR A 66 -18.13 -34.34 -6.69
CA THR A 66 -18.79 -34.56 -5.39
C THR A 66 -18.03 -35.58 -4.54
N PHE A 67 -17.50 -36.65 -5.15
CA PHE A 67 -16.69 -37.65 -4.47
C PHE A 67 -15.32 -37.12 -4.06
N ASP A 68 -14.65 -36.35 -4.92
CA ASP A 68 -13.34 -35.75 -4.61
C ASP A 68 -13.45 -34.81 -3.41
N ILE A 69 -14.50 -33.98 -3.37
CA ILE A 69 -14.80 -33.11 -2.23
C ILE A 69 -15.12 -33.94 -0.98
N ALA A 70 -15.95 -34.99 -1.09
CA ALA A 70 -16.29 -35.86 0.03
C ALA A 70 -15.04 -36.58 0.59
N ASN A 71 -14.12 -37.01 -0.27
CA ASN A 71 -12.86 -37.63 0.11
C ASN A 71 -11.91 -36.62 0.79
N ALA A 72 -11.73 -35.44 0.19
CA ALA A 72 -10.89 -34.37 0.75
C ALA A 72 -11.36 -33.91 2.14
N ARG A 73 -12.68 -33.98 2.41
CA ARG A 73 -13.26 -33.69 3.72
C ARG A 73 -13.37 -34.90 4.64
N GLY A 74 -12.80 -36.04 4.26
CA GLY A 74 -12.70 -37.25 5.08
C GLY A 74 -14.00 -38.04 5.27
N LEU A 75 -15.08 -37.77 4.52
CA LEU A 75 -16.38 -38.46 4.67
C LEU A 75 -16.33 -39.95 4.30
N LEU A 76 -15.32 -40.34 3.52
CA LEU A 76 -15.10 -41.73 3.11
C LEU A 76 -14.25 -42.53 4.12
N ASN A 77 -13.58 -41.88 5.07
CA ASN A 77 -12.60 -42.51 5.97
C ASN A 77 -13.23 -43.33 7.11
N GLY A 78 -14.47 -43.01 7.53
CA GLY A 78 -15.13 -43.71 8.64
C GLY A 78 -16.54 -43.21 8.95
N ALA A 79 -17.25 -43.89 9.85
CA ALA A 79 -18.65 -43.56 10.19
C ALA A 79 -18.82 -42.21 10.91
N HIS A 80 -17.78 -41.75 11.60
CA HIS A 80 -17.75 -40.47 12.32
C HIS A 80 -16.54 -39.60 11.92
N GLU A 81 -15.82 -39.99 10.88
CA GLU A 81 -14.66 -39.25 10.39
C GLU A 81 -15.06 -38.26 9.30
N GLY A 82 -14.30 -37.18 9.20
CA GLY A 82 -14.56 -36.07 8.28
C GLY A 82 -15.69 -35.12 8.70
N HIS A 83 -15.85 -34.04 7.95
CA HIS A 83 -16.90 -33.04 8.20
C HIS A 83 -17.74 -32.78 6.94
N MET A 84 -19.06 -32.65 7.10
CA MET A 84 -19.97 -32.36 5.98
C MET A 84 -19.89 -30.90 5.49
N LEU A 85 -19.27 -30.01 6.27
CA LEU A 85 -19.05 -28.62 5.87
C LEU A 85 -18.13 -28.54 4.65
N GLY A 86 -18.55 -27.80 3.63
CA GLY A 86 -17.83 -27.67 2.36
C GLY A 86 -18.07 -28.82 1.39
N THR A 87 -19.01 -29.72 1.68
CA THR A 87 -19.46 -30.80 0.77
C THR A 87 -20.85 -30.50 0.23
N GLU A 88 -21.34 -31.27 -0.76
CA GLU A 88 -22.72 -31.12 -1.26
C GLU A 88 -23.80 -31.39 -0.20
N PHE A 89 -23.45 -32.08 0.91
CA PHE A 89 -24.32 -32.20 2.07
C PHE A 89 -24.45 -30.89 2.85
N PHE A 90 -23.41 -30.06 2.93
CA PHE A 90 -23.49 -28.76 3.59
C PHE A 90 -22.49 -27.77 2.99
N LYS A 91 -22.91 -27.15 1.89
CA LYS A 91 -22.05 -26.28 1.08
C LYS A 91 -21.56 -25.07 1.87
N GLN A 92 -20.25 -24.82 1.80
CA GLN A 92 -19.62 -23.62 2.33
C GLN A 92 -19.60 -22.54 1.24
N THR A 93 -20.06 -21.34 1.58
CA THR A 93 -19.98 -20.17 0.70
C THR A 93 -18.76 -19.33 1.06
N ASP A 94 -18.16 -18.66 0.08
CA ASP A 94 -17.07 -17.68 0.29
C ASP A 94 -17.55 -16.34 0.86
N TRP A 95 -18.81 -16.29 1.29
CA TRP A 95 -19.43 -15.10 1.85
C TRP A 95 -18.99 -14.92 3.29
N THR A 96 -18.71 -13.68 3.66
CA THR A 96 -18.33 -13.32 5.02
C THR A 96 -19.30 -12.32 5.61
N TYR A 97 -19.35 -12.22 6.92
CA TYR A 97 -20.11 -11.18 7.60
C TYR A 97 -19.25 -10.49 8.66
N THR A 98 -19.53 -9.22 8.89
CA THR A 98 -18.89 -8.42 9.94
C THR A 98 -19.92 -7.95 10.95
N ILE A 99 -19.53 -7.90 12.22
CA ILE A 99 -20.33 -7.34 13.31
C ILE A 99 -19.66 -6.03 13.73
N PRO A 100 -20.20 -4.87 13.32
CA PRO A 100 -19.61 -3.59 13.68
C PRO A 100 -19.63 -3.36 15.19
N GLY A 101 -18.55 -2.77 15.75
CA GLY A 101 -18.47 -2.40 17.16
C GLY A 101 -17.87 -3.44 18.11
N THR A 102 -17.26 -4.50 17.60
CA THR A 102 -16.42 -5.42 18.39
C THR A 102 -14.94 -5.18 18.06
N ALA A 103 -14.07 -5.12 19.07
CA ALA A 103 -12.66 -4.68 18.96
C ALA A 103 -11.80 -5.50 17.97
N ASN A 104 -12.27 -6.69 17.56
CA ASN A 104 -11.69 -7.49 16.48
C ASN A 104 -12.73 -7.64 15.34
N SER A 105 -12.86 -6.62 14.50
CA SER A 105 -13.81 -6.62 13.37
C SER A 105 -13.30 -7.40 12.16
N GLU A 106 -12.79 -8.61 12.38
CA GLU A 106 -12.38 -9.50 11.30
C GLU A 106 -13.60 -10.13 10.60
N PRO A 107 -13.58 -10.27 9.26
CA PRO A 107 -14.65 -10.89 8.49
C PRO A 107 -14.78 -12.37 8.85
N ARG A 108 -15.98 -12.80 9.28
CA ARG A 108 -16.28 -14.18 9.67
C ARG A 108 -17.00 -14.92 8.55
N ALA A 109 -16.67 -16.18 8.32
CA ALA A 109 -17.35 -16.99 7.30
C ALA A 109 -18.85 -17.17 7.61
N ALA A 110 -19.70 -16.88 6.63
CA ALA A 110 -21.14 -17.08 6.70
C ALA A 110 -21.47 -18.49 6.16
N ARG A 111 -22.09 -19.36 6.97
CA ARG A 111 -22.48 -20.72 6.58
C ARG A 111 -23.97 -20.76 6.22
N ASN A 112 -24.35 -21.58 5.23
CA ASN A 112 -25.71 -21.80 4.74
C ASN A 112 -26.42 -20.56 4.10
N CYS A 113 -26.28 -19.34 4.63
CA CYS A 113 -26.69 -18.07 3.99
C CYS A 113 -28.07 -18.06 3.33
N MET A 114 -29.05 -18.80 3.88
CA MET A 114 -30.35 -19.04 3.23
C MET A 114 -31.09 -17.73 2.92
N TRP A 115 -31.09 -16.80 3.86
CA TRP A 115 -31.73 -15.49 3.71
C TRP A 115 -31.07 -14.65 2.61
N ALA A 116 -29.75 -14.63 2.54
CA ALA A 116 -29.04 -13.92 1.49
C ALA A 116 -29.27 -14.54 0.10
N ARG A 117 -29.38 -15.88 0.01
CA ARG A 117 -29.78 -16.57 -1.23
C ARG A 117 -31.23 -16.26 -1.64
N ALA A 118 -32.14 -16.17 -0.68
CA ALA A 118 -33.53 -15.79 -0.94
C ALA A 118 -33.64 -14.34 -1.47
N LEU A 119 -32.86 -13.42 -0.91
CA LEU A 119 -32.81 -12.03 -1.40
C LEU A 119 -32.27 -11.96 -2.84
N HIS A 120 -31.29 -12.78 -3.20
CA HIS A 120 -30.81 -12.87 -4.58
C HIS A 120 -31.84 -13.47 -5.57
N TYR A 121 -32.85 -14.17 -5.08
CA TYR A 121 -33.97 -14.68 -5.89
C TYR A 121 -35.13 -13.67 -5.98
N MET A 122 -35.05 -12.52 -5.31
CA MET A 122 -36.13 -11.54 -5.39
C MET A 122 -36.18 -10.92 -6.80
N PRO A 123 -37.37 -10.89 -7.43
CA PRO A 123 -37.52 -10.21 -8.69
C PRO A 123 -37.37 -8.70 -8.50
N LEU A 124 -36.61 -8.05 -9.38
CA LEU A 124 -36.59 -6.58 -9.46
C LEU A 124 -38.01 -6.09 -9.81
N PRO A 125 -38.55 -5.08 -9.11
CA PRO A 125 -39.91 -4.60 -9.36
C PRO A 125 -40.03 -4.04 -10.79
N ALA A 126 -40.98 -4.57 -11.55
CA ALA A 126 -41.34 -4.04 -12.86
C ALA A 126 -42.03 -2.67 -12.69
N GLU A 127 -41.58 -1.66 -13.44
CA GLU A 127 -42.17 -0.31 -13.41
C GLU A 127 -43.63 -0.35 -13.90
N LYS A 128 -44.57 -0.23 -12.97
CA LYS A 128 -45.98 0.04 -13.32
C LYS A 128 -46.11 1.50 -13.72
N PRO A 129 -46.72 1.82 -14.88
CA PRO A 129 -46.99 3.21 -15.23
C PRO A 129 -48.05 3.76 -14.25
N GLY A 130 -47.67 4.73 -13.42
CA GLY A 130 -48.62 5.58 -12.69
C GLY A 130 -48.74 5.45 -11.17
N SER A 131 -47.78 4.87 -10.43
CA SER A 131 -47.81 4.92 -8.96
C SER A 131 -46.57 5.63 -8.39
N LEU A 132 -46.78 6.89 -7.99
CA LEU A 132 -45.86 7.73 -7.22
C LEU A 132 -46.12 7.54 -5.72
N ALA A 133 -45.04 7.58 -4.92
CA ALA A 133 -44.91 8.25 -3.60
C ALA A 133 -44.16 7.39 -2.57
N GLY A 134 -42.87 7.71 -2.35
CA GLY A 134 -42.13 7.22 -1.20
C GLY A 134 -40.61 7.27 -1.36
N LEU A 135 -40.01 8.43 -1.03
CA LEU A 135 -38.58 8.62 -0.71
C LEU A 135 -37.57 8.33 -1.85
N SER A 136 -37.46 9.28 -2.78
CA SER A 136 -36.31 9.41 -3.68
C SER A 136 -35.75 10.85 -3.61
N PRO A 137 -34.46 11.06 -3.33
CA PRO A 137 -33.79 12.33 -3.59
C PRO A 137 -33.53 12.50 -5.10
N SER A 138 -33.50 13.75 -5.54
CA SER A 138 -33.59 14.23 -6.92
C SER A 138 -32.49 13.74 -7.87
N VAL A 139 -32.91 13.49 -9.11
CA VAL A 139 -32.13 13.06 -10.28
C VAL A 139 -31.10 14.10 -10.70
N THR A 140 -29.81 13.75 -10.67
CA THR A 140 -28.78 14.24 -11.60
C THR A 140 -27.79 13.09 -11.86
N GLY A 141 -28.27 12.10 -12.61
CA GLY A 141 -27.50 10.94 -13.02
C GLY A 141 -27.05 11.06 -14.47
N ALA A 142 -25.81 11.53 -14.65
CA ALA A 142 -24.97 11.20 -15.79
C ALA A 142 -25.23 9.79 -16.34
N ALA A 143 -25.75 9.74 -17.58
CA ALA A 143 -25.52 8.73 -18.62
C ALA A 143 -26.62 8.78 -19.71
N ILE A 144 -26.44 9.64 -20.72
CA ILE A 144 -26.48 9.14 -22.09
C ILE A 144 -25.00 9.09 -22.50
N GLU A 145 -24.32 8.08 -21.98
CA GLU A 145 -22.92 7.84 -22.29
C GLU A 145 -22.81 7.57 -23.80
N LYS A 146 -21.97 8.35 -24.48
CA LYS A 146 -21.49 8.10 -25.85
C LYS A 146 -22.55 8.19 -26.97
N GLY A 147 -23.08 9.40 -27.22
CA GLY A 147 -23.74 9.90 -28.46
C GLY A 147 -24.44 8.88 -29.36
N ILE A 148 -25.77 8.90 -29.48
CA ILE A 148 -26.57 9.83 -30.31
C ILE A 148 -28.01 9.87 -29.75
N LEU A 149 -28.68 11.03 -29.79
CA LEU A 149 -30.09 11.24 -29.39
C LEU A 149 -31.07 10.37 -30.18
N PRO A 150 -32.31 10.20 -29.67
CA PRO A 150 -33.47 10.44 -30.50
C PRO A 150 -34.26 11.66 -29.99
N ALA A 151 -34.68 12.48 -30.94
CA ALA A 151 -35.62 13.56 -30.74
C ALA A 151 -37.06 13.03 -30.56
N ALA A 152 -37.85 13.82 -29.84
CA ALA A 152 -39.32 13.83 -29.76
C ALA A 152 -40.06 12.63 -29.15
N ASP A 153 -40.97 12.98 -28.22
CA ASP A 153 -42.11 12.24 -27.68
C ASP A 153 -41.88 10.89 -26.95
N ASN A 154 -41.99 10.93 -25.61
CA ASN A 154 -42.28 9.79 -24.73
C ASN A 154 -41.30 8.60 -24.70
N ALA A 155 -39.98 8.81 -24.84
CA ALA A 155 -38.98 7.73 -24.77
C ALA A 155 -38.30 7.60 -23.38
N ARG A 156 -38.28 6.37 -22.83
CA ARG A 156 -37.68 5.98 -21.54
C ARG A 156 -36.14 6.00 -21.59
N ILE A 157 -35.48 6.51 -20.54
CA ILE A 157 -34.01 6.49 -20.36
C ILE A 157 -33.51 5.03 -20.28
N PRO A 158 -32.41 4.65 -20.97
CA PRO A 158 -31.88 3.29 -20.90
C PRO A 158 -31.15 3.04 -19.56
N LEU A 159 -31.76 2.24 -18.70
CA LEU A 159 -31.18 1.74 -17.44
C LEU A 159 -30.05 0.75 -17.71
N ARG A 160 -28.82 1.09 -17.29
CA ARG A 160 -27.64 0.21 -17.47
C ARG A 160 -27.52 -0.91 -16.44
N ALA A 161 -27.89 -0.65 -15.18
CA ALA A 161 -27.97 -1.62 -14.09
C ALA A 161 -28.83 -1.06 -12.93
N LYS A 162 -29.48 -1.92 -12.15
CA LYS A 162 -30.14 -1.57 -10.87
C LYS A 162 -29.45 -2.38 -9.76
N VAL A 163 -29.16 -1.72 -8.63
CA VAL A 163 -28.55 -2.33 -7.44
C VAL A 163 -29.54 -2.29 -6.29
N ALA A 164 -29.80 -3.43 -5.65
CA ALA A 164 -30.71 -3.51 -4.51
C ALA A 164 -29.96 -3.41 -3.17
N VAL A 165 -30.54 -2.69 -2.22
CA VAL A 165 -30.14 -2.67 -0.81
C VAL A 165 -31.24 -3.31 0.00
N TYR A 166 -30.93 -4.44 0.63
CA TYR A 166 -31.86 -5.21 1.44
C TYR A 166 -31.50 -5.11 2.93
N HIS A 167 -32.44 -4.65 3.73
CA HIS A 167 -32.33 -4.60 5.19
C HIS A 167 -33.35 -5.55 5.81
N LEU A 168 -32.86 -6.65 6.40
CA LEU A 168 -33.68 -7.64 7.10
C LEU A 168 -33.64 -7.40 8.61
N ILE A 169 -34.82 -7.32 9.23
CA ILE A 169 -34.97 -7.10 10.66
C ILE A 169 -35.58 -8.36 11.30
N PHE A 170 -34.84 -8.96 12.22
CA PHE A 170 -35.20 -10.20 12.90
C PHE A 170 -35.74 -9.91 14.31
N THR A 171 -36.96 -10.37 14.59
CA THR A 171 -37.61 -10.18 15.90
C THR A 171 -38.28 -11.48 16.38
N PRO A 172 -38.34 -11.74 17.70
CA PRO A 172 -39.15 -12.84 18.25
C PRO A 172 -40.62 -12.65 17.85
N ALA A 173 -41.30 -13.70 17.39
CA ALA A 173 -42.71 -13.59 17.02
C ALA A 173 -43.60 -13.42 18.26
N THR A 174 -44.35 -12.32 18.32
CA THR A 174 -45.30 -12.05 19.43
C THR A 174 -46.55 -12.92 19.31
N ALA A 175 -47.33 -13.03 20.39
CA ALA A 175 -48.62 -13.75 20.36
C ALA A 175 -49.58 -13.16 19.31
N GLU A 176 -49.56 -11.83 19.12
CA GLU A 176 -50.35 -11.13 18.10
C GLU A 176 -49.87 -11.46 16.68
N ASP A 177 -48.55 -11.49 16.45
CA ASP A 177 -47.98 -11.88 15.15
C ASP A 177 -48.38 -13.32 14.79
N LYS A 178 -48.29 -14.24 15.76
CA LYS A 178 -48.66 -15.66 15.59
C LYS A 178 -50.15 -15.84 15.24
N ALA A 179 -51.03 -14.99 15.79
CA ALA A 179 -52.47 -15.00 15.53
C ALA A 179 -52.89 -14.22 14.26
N SER A 180 -52.00 -13.38 13.70
CA SER A 180 -52.26 -12.57 12.51
C SER A 180 -52.40 -13.39 11.22
N GLN A 181 -52.81 -12.76 10.12
CA GLN A 181 -52.82 -13.37 8.77
C GLN A 181 -51.46 -13.25 8.02
N MET A 182 -50.35 -13.03 8.75
CA MET A 182 -49.00 -12.99 8.16
C MET A 182 -48.65 -14.31 7.47
N ALA A 183 -47.87 -14.21 6.38
CA ALA A 183 -47.43 -15.38 5.63
C ALA A 183 -46.46 -16.21 6.48
N PHE A 184 -46.65 -17.53 6.51
CA PHE A 184 -45.83 -18.44 7.30
C PHE A 184 -45.07 -19.38 6.36
N VAL A 185 -43.74 -19.36 6.46
CA VAL A 185 -42.83 -20.25 5.73
C VAL A 185 -42.33 -21.31 6.69
N ARG A 186 -42.62 -22.57 6.34
CA ARG A 186 -42.20 -23.74 7.11
C ARG A 186 -40.79 -24.19 6.73
N GLU A 187 -40.00 -24.54 7.75
CA GLU A 187 -38.59 -24.95 7.64
C GLU A 187 -38.38 -26.30 6.93
N ASN A 188 -39.28 -27.27 7.18
CA ASN A 188 -39.27 -28.62 6.62
C ASN A 188 -37.94 -29.38 6.88
N CYS A 189 -37.44 -29.35 8.11
CA CYS A 189 -36.16 -29.98 8.48
C CYS A 189 -36.19 -31.51 8.65
N GLY A 190 -37.38 -32.12 8.65
CA GLY A 190 -37.57 -33.56 8.69
C GLY A 190 -37.63 -34.24 7.31
N ARG A 191 -38.33 -35.38 7.24
CA ARG A 191 -38.49 -36.18 6.01
C ARG A 191 -39.26 -35.44 4.91
N PRO A 192 -39.02 -35.76 3.62
CA PRO A 192 -39.75 -35.13 2.51
C PRO A 192 -41.26 -35.37 2.58
N GLY A 193 -42.04 -34.31 2.38
CA GLY A 193 -43.50 -34.40 2.28
C GLY A 193 -43.97 -34.95 0.93
N SER A 194 -45.26 -35.30 0.82
CA SER A 194 -45.87 -35.83 -0.41
C SER A 194 -45.70 -34.93 -1.65
N HIS A 195 -45.69 -33.61 -1.45
CA HIS A 195 -45.47 -32.63 -2.52
C HIS A 195 -44.07 -32.73 -3.13
N VAL A 196 -43.04 -33.10 -2.36
CA VAL A 196 -41.68 -33.28 -2.86
C VAL A 196 -41.61 -34.45 -3.84
N TYR A 197 -42.27 -35.57 -3.51
CA TYR A 197 -42.36 -36.72 -4.40
C TYR A 197 -43.09 -36.35 -5.70
N LEU A 198 -44.21 -35.61 -5.61
CA LEU A 198 -44.92 -35.12 -6.79
C LEU A 198 -44.01 -34.24 -7.69
N SER A 199 -43.21 -33.35 -7.09
CA SER A 199 -42.24 -32.54 -7.84
C SER A 199 -41.18 -33.39 -8.55
N ILE A 200 -40.71 -34.48 -7.94
CA ILE A 200 -39.77 -35.42 -8.57
C ILE A 200 -40.41 -36.11 -9.79
N PHE A 201 -41.67 -36.53 -9.68
CA PHE A 201 -42.41 -37.10 -10.82
C PHE A 201 -42.56 -36.09 -11.96
N ILE A 202 -42.85 -34.83 -11.63
CA ILE A 202 -42.95 -33.76 -12.63
C ILE A 202 -41.59 -33.54 -13.29
N ALA A 203 -40.49 -33.50 -12.52
CA ALA A 203 -39.15 -33.24 -13.04
C ALA A 203 -38.66 -34.28 -14.07
N GLU A 204 -39.09 -35.53 -13.93
CA GLU A 204 -38.71 -36.62 -14.84
C GLU A 204 -39.78 -36.91 -15.91
N LEU A 205 -40.78 -36.05 -16.06
CA LEU A 205 -41.91 -36.26 -16.96
C LEU A 205 -41.48 -36.44 -18.43
N SER A 206 -40.46 -35.71 -18.88
CA SER A 206 -39.89 -35.86 -20.24
C SER A 206 -39.34 -37.27 -20.48
N GLY A 207 -38.65 -37.86 -19.50
CA GLY A 207 -38.20 -39.26 -19.55
C GLY A 207 -39.36 -40.25 -19.54
N ILE A 208 -40.38 -40.02 -18.70
CA ILE A 208 -41.58 -40.86 -18.62
C ILE A 208 -42.36 -40.86 -19.94
N ILE A 209 -42.50 -39.71 -20.59
CA ILE A 209 -43.19 -39.58 -21.89
C ILE A 209 -42.44 -40.37 -22.97
N ILE A 210 -41.12 -40.24 -23.04
CA ILE A 210 -40.31 -40.98 -24.03
C ILE A 210 -40.36 -42.48 -23.77
N PHE A 211 -40.31 -42.91 -22.51
CA PHE A 211 -40.57 -44.30 -22.12
C PHE A 211 -41.91 -44.79 -22.69
N ALA A 212 -43.01 -44.05 -22.47
CA ALA A 212 -44.34 -44.46 -22.92
C ALA A 212 -44.44 -44.54 -24.45
N VAL A 213 -43.85 -43.58 -25.17
CA VAL A 213 -43.83 -43.54 -26.64
C VAL A 213 -43.04 -44.72 -27.22
N ILE A 214 -41.84 -44.97 -26.70
CA ILE A 214 -40.98 -46.08 -27.17
C ILE A 214 -41.54 -47.44 -26.76
N TYR A 215 -42.17 -47.54 -25.60
CA TYR A 215 -42.87 -48.76 -25.17
C TYR A 215 -44.05 -49.08 -26.10
N ALA A 216 -44.85 -48.08 -26.47
CA ALA A 216 -46.00 -48.24 -27.37
C ALA A 216 -45.60 -48.63 -28.81
N ILE A 217 -44.52 -48.03 -29.33
CA ILE A 217 -44.07 -48.24 -30.72
C ILE A 217 -43.13 -49.44 -30.86
N GLY A 218 -42.14 -49.54 -29.98
CA GLY A 218 -41.00 -50.46 -30.14
C GLY A 218 -41.05 -51.75 -29.30
N ARG A 219 -41.94 -51.84 -28.29
CA ARG A 219 -42.08 -52.98 -27.35
C ARG A 219 -40.75 -53.58 -26.86
N SER A 220 -39.72 -52.74 -26.71
CA SER A 220 -38.37 -53.17 -26.31
C SER A 220 -38.17 -52.96 -24.83
N LEU A 221 -37.57 -53.93 -24.13
CA LEU A 221 -37.22 -53.80 -22.71
C LEU A 221 -36.21 -52.67 -22.44
N TRP A 222 -35.47 -52.24 -23.46
CA TRP A 222 -34.54 -51.11 -23.37
C TRP A 222 -35.23 -49.78 -23.05
N CYS A 223 -36.55 -49.64 -23.22
CA CYS A 223 -37.26 -48.44 -22.82
C CYS A 223 -37.16 -48.15 -21.30
N LEU A 224 -36.88 -49.16 -20.46
CA LEU A 224 -36.77 -48.98 -19.02
C LEU A 224 -35.65 -48.02 -18.59
N ILE A 225 -34.65 -47.77 -19.45
CA ILE A 225 -33.53 -46.86 -19.15
C ILE A 225 -34.00 -45.42 -18.85
N TRP A 226 -35.09 -44.97 -19.50
CA TRP A 226 -35.66 -43.63 -19.27
C TRP A 226 -36.42 -43.50 -17.93
N LEU A 227 -36.71 -44.62 -17.25
CA LEU A 227 -37.28 -44.62 -15.90
C LEU A 227 -36.22 -44.69 -14.79
N ALA A 228 -34.96 -44.98 -15.12
CA ALA A 228 -33.90 -45.10 -14.14
C ALA A 228 -33.65 -43.81 -13.33
N PRO A 229 -33.63 -42.60 -13.93
CA PRO A 229 -33.48 -41.36 -13.17
C PRO A 229 -34.61 -41.13 -12.15
N LEU A 230 -35.86 -41.41 -12.55
CA LEU A 230 -37.01 -41.31 -11.66
C LEU A 230 -36.89 -42.24 -10.45
N LEU A 231 -36.54 -43.52 -10.68
CA LEU A 231 -36.37 -44.48 -9.60
C LEU A 231 -35.27 -44.06 -8.62
N LEU A 232 -34.11 -43.62 -9.14
CA LEU A 232 -33.00 -43.17 -8.30
C LEU A 232 -33.33 -41.92 -7.50
N ARG A 233 -34.08 -40.95 -8.06
CA ARG A 233 -34.51 -39.74 -7.33
C ARG A 233 -35.55 -40.07 -6.25
N LEU A 234 -36.47 -40.99 -6.51
CA LEU A 234 -37.45 -41.43 -5.50
C LEU A 234 -36.76 -42.17 -4.35
N LEU A 235 -35.79 -43.05 -4.65
CA LEU A 235 -34.95 -43.70 -3.64
C LEU A 235 -34.14 -42.66 -2.86
N SER A 236 -33.54 -41.68 -3.54
CA SER A 236 -32.80 -40.59 -2.90
C SER A 236 -33.67 -39.81 -1.93
N ALA A 237 -34.87 -39.42 -2.33
CA ALA A 237 -35.80 -38.71 -1.47
C ALA A 237 -36.22 -39.54 -0.24
N PHE A 238 -36.49 -40.83 -0.44
CA PHE A 238 -36.85 -41.71 0.67
C PHE A 238 -35.73 -41.82 1.73
N PHE A 239 -34.47 -41.79 1.29
CA PHE A 239 -33.29 -41.89 2.16
C PHE A 239 -32.61 -40.54 2.43
N ALA A 240 -33.30 -39.41 2.23
CA ALA A 240 -32.76 -38.08 2.52
C ALA A 240 -32.34 -37.94 4.01
N LEU A 241 -31.32 -37.13 4.24
CA LEU A 241 -30.86 -36.80 5.60
C LEU A 241 -31.82 -35.82 6.28
N ASP A 242 -31.90 -35.91 7.61
CA ASP A 242 -32.64 -34.97 8.45
C ASP A 242 -31.74 -33.76 8.78
N ARG A 243 -32.34 -32.61 9.14
CA ARG A 243 -31.62 -31.36 9.44
C ARG A 243 -31.90 -30.85 10.85
N GLU A 244 -30.94 -30.13 11.43
CA GLU A 244 -31.12 -29.43 12.70
C GLU A 244 -32.16 -28.30 12.58
N PRO A 245 -33.20 -28.28 13.44
CA PRO A 245 -34.23 -27.24 13.45
C PRO A 245 -33.73 -25.95 14.13
N LEU A 246 -34.52 -24.87 14.04
CA LEU A 246 -34.28 -23.64 14.81
C LEU A 246 -34.22 -23.87 16.33
N THR A 247 -33.26 -23.23 16.98
CA THR A 247 -33.15 -23.25 18.45
C THR A 247 -34.11 -22.25 19.09
N PRO A 248 -34.89 -22.64 20.11
CA PRO A 248 -35.77 -21.73 20.81
C PRO A 248 -35.00 -20.65 21.58
N ILE A 249 -35.55 -19.43 21.61
CA ILE A 249 -34.90 -18.24 22.20
C ILE A 249 -34.65 -18.42 23.72
N SER A 250 -35.43 -19.26 24.39
CA SER A 250 -35.31 -19.54 25.82
C SER A 250 -34.09 -20.41 26.18
N SER A 251 -33.55 -21.20 25.24
CA SER A 251 -32.42 -22.11 25.49
C SER A 251 -31.05 -21.49 25.24
N SER A 252 -30.97 -20.34 24.57
CA SER A 252 -29.70 -19.62 24.33
C SER A 252 -29.29 -18.72 25.51
N ILE A 253 -30.21 -18.44 26.44
CA ILE A 253 -29.97 -17.63 27.65
C ILE A 253 -29.39 -18.47 28.80
N SER A 254 -29.42 -19.81 28.71
CA SER A 254 -29.07 -20.73 29.80
C SER A 254 -27.65 -21.33 29.75
N SER A 255 -26.75 -20.82 28.90
CA SER A 255 -25.32 -21.21 28.98
C SER A 255 -24.63 -20.40 30.10
N PRO A 256 -24.04 -21.05 31.13
CA PRO A 256 -23.56 -20.37 32.32
C PRO A 256 -22.19 -19.72 32.05
N SER A 257 -22.18 -18.45 31.67
CA SER A 257 -21.03 -17.58 31.90
C SER A 257 -21.24 -16.82 33.22
N THR A 258 -20.30 -17.02 34.13
CA THR A 258 -20.21 -16.42 35.46
C THR A 258 -20.07 -14.89 35.39
N THR A 259 -21.21 -14.17 35.40
CA THR A 259 -21.42 -12.86 36.05
C THR A 259 -22.87 -12.42 35.83
N PRO A 260 -23.67 -12.13 36.87
CA PRO A 260 -25.03 -11.64 36.71
C PRO A 260 -25.00 -10.12 36.50
N THR A 261 -24.95 -9.68 35.24
CA THR A 261 -25.30 -8.32 34.86
C THR A 261 -26.59 -8.36 34.05
N THR A 262 -27.65 -7.89 34.69
CA THR A 262 -29.00 -7.73 34.16
C THR A 262 -29.02 -6.60 33.11
N GLU A 263 -28.40 -6.79 31.96
CA GLU A 263 -28.58 -5.91 30.80
C GLU A 263 -29.20 -6.71 29.66
N ALA A 264 -30.39 -6.29 29.22
CA ALA A 264 -31.06 -6.88 28.08
C ALA A 264 -30.16 -6.78 26.84
N GLU A 265 -29.83 -7.92 26.22
CA GLU A 265 -28.95 -7.98 25.06
C GLU A 265 -29.47 -7.05 23.94
N SER A 266 -28.65 -6.09 23.51
CA SER A 266 -29.02 -5.11 22.50
C SER A 266 -28.97 -5.71 21.08
N PRO A 267 -29.88 -5.30 20.17
CA PRO A 267 -29.85 -5.74 18.77
C PRO A 267 -28.53 -5.30 18.11
N ARG A 268 -27.96 -6.18 17.30
CA ARG A 268 -26.70 -5.94 16.58
C ARG A 268 -26.92 -5.98 15.06
N ASP A 269 -26.03 -5.30 14.36
CA ASP A 269 -25.99 -5.26 12.90
C ASP A 269 -24.99 -6.30 12.37
N PHE A 270 -25.39 -7.00 11.31
CA PHE A 270 -24.61 -8.00 10.61
C PHE A 270 -24.55 -7.60 9.13
N VAL A 271 -23.38 -7.13 8.69
CA VAL A 271 -23.15 -6.70 7.29
C VAL A 271 -22.56 -7.88 6.53
N LEU A 272 -23.22 -8.30 5.45
CA LEU A 272 -22.76 -9.39 4.60
C LEU A 272 -21.85 -8.87 3.47
N HIS A 273 -20.73 -9.55 3.23
CA HIS A 273 -19.75 -9.23 2.21
C HIS A 273 -19.66 -10.36 1.17
N PHE A 274 -19.69 -9.98 -0.10
CA PHE A 274 -19.64 -10.89 -1.25
C PHE A 274 -18.32 -10.73 -2.02
N PRO A 275 -17.76 -11.81 -2.60
CA PRO A 275 -16.65 -11.71 -3.56
C PRO A 275 -17.08 -10.89 -4.79
N GLN A 276 -16.20 -10.04 -5.32
CA GLN A 276 -16.49 -9.09 -6.42
C GLN A 276 -17.10 -9.73 -7.69
N SER A 277 -17.00 -11.04 -7.85
CA SER A 277 -17.49 -11.79 -9.02
C SER A 277 -18.97 -12.22 -8.96
N GLN A 278 -19.69 -12.06 -7.84
CA GLN A 278 -21.02 -12.68 -7.64
C GLN A 278 -22.23 -11.73 -7.43
N GLY A 279 -22.09 -10.42 -7.64
CA GLY A 279 -23.23 -9.51 -7.73
C GLY A 279 -23.16 -8.29 -6.82
N GLY A 280 -23.84 -7.22 -7.25
CA GLY A 280 -23.72 -5.86 -6.70
C GLY A 280 -24.72 -5.49 -5.59
N ASP A 281 -25.56 -6.41 -5.09
CA ASP A 281 -26.57 -6.11 -4.07
C ASP A 281 -25.96 -6.04 -2.66
N LEU A 282 -26.48 -5.14 -1.83
CA LEU A 282 -25.98 -4.90 -0.47
C LEU A 282 -26.99 -5.38 0.57
N MET A 283 -26.52 -6.16 1.56
CA MET A 283 -27.41 -6.81 2.53
C MET A 283 -27.00 -6.49 3.98
N LEU A 284 -27.95 -6.01 4.78
CA LEU A 284 -27.83 -5.71 6.21
C LEU A 284 -28.84 -6.52 7.01
N PHE A 285 -28.40 -7.32 7.98
CA PHE A 285 -29.30 -8.03 8.89
C PHE A 285 -29.20 -7.42 10.30
N THR A 286 -30.32 -7.04 10.90
CA THR A 286 -30.39 -6.45 12.25
C THR A 286 -31.25 -7.32 13.17
N GLY A 287 -30.77 -7.64 14.36
CA GLY A 287 -31.54 -8.39 15.35
C GLY A 287 -30.72 -8.84 16.57
N LEU A 288 -31.36 -9.55 17.50
CA LEU A 288 -30.66 -10.17 18.64
C LEU A 288 -29.59 -11.15 18.14
N SER A 289 -28.42 -11.13 18.77
CA SER A 289 -27.27 -11.92 18.31
C SER A 289 -27.59 -13.41 18.26
N ALA A 290 -28.24 -13.96 19.29
CA ALA A 290 -28.68 -15.35 19.34
C ALA A 290 -29.65 -15.72 18.19
N LEU A 291 -30.47 -14.76 17.75
CA LEU A 291 -31.54 -14.99 16.77
C LEU A 291 -31.02 -14.92 15.32
N VAL A 292 -30.06 -14.04 15.04
CA VAL A 292 -29.46 -13.88 13.71
C VAL A 292 -28.29 -14.86 13.49
N GLN A 293 -27.42 -15.07 14.48
CA GLN A 293 -26.23 -15.91 14.32
C GLN A 293 -26.53 -17.38 14.07
N GLN A 294 -27.68 -17.90 14.53
CA GLN A 294 -28.07 -19.29 14.26
C GLN A 294 -28.14 -19.60 12.77
N PHE A 295 -28.58 -18.64 11.94
CA PHE A 295 -28.65 -18.77 10.48
C PHE A 295 -27.28 -18.75 9.78
N PHE A 296 -26.25 -18.23 10.45
CA PHE A 296 -24.87 -18.20 9.96
C PHE A 296 -23.99 -19.33 10.51
N ARG A 297 -24.43 -20.04 11.55
CA ARG A 297 -23.63 -21.04 12.28
C ARG A 297 -24.19 -22.46 12.22
N HIS A 298 -25.40 -22.67 12.73
CA HIS A 298 -25.90 -24.01 13.08
C HIS A 298 -27.18 -24.42 12.32
N TYR A 299 -28.00 -23.47 11.89
CA TYR A 299 -29.27 -23.75 11.23
C TYR A 299 -29.11 -24.59 9.96
N GLY A 300 -29.87 -25.68 9.87
CA GLY A 300 -29.91 -26.56 8.71
C GLY A 300 -28.71 -27.48 8.56
N HIS A 301 -27.90 -27.67 9.61
CA HIS A 301 -26.83 -28.68 9.62
C HIS A 301 -27.40 -30.09 9.42
N PRO A 302 -26.76 -30.94 8.59
CA PRO A 302 -27.19 -32.32 8.36
C PRO A 302 -26.99 -33.19 9.62
N ILE A 303 -28.02 -33.92 10.01
CA ILE A 303 -27.95 -34.90 11.09
C ILE A 303 -27.27 -36.16 10.54
N ARG A 304 -26.08 -36.46 11.06
CA ARG A 304 -25.25 -37.62 10.66
C ARG A 304 -26.03 -38.92 10.79
N ASN A 305 -26.13 -39.68 9.70
CA ASN A 305 -26.69 -41.03 9.67
C ASN A 305 -25.95 -41.85 8.62
N ARG A 306 -25.01 -42.70 9.07
CA ARG A 306 -24.09 -43.41 8.18
C ARG A 306 -24.78 -44.25 7.11
N THR A 307 -25.86 -44.94 7.46
CA THR A 307 -26.59 -45.79 6.50
C THR A 307 -27.20 -44.96 5.37
N ARG A 308 -27.81 -43.82 5.71
CA ARG A 308 -28.38 -42.91 4.72
C ARG A 308 -27.29 -42.20 3.92
N GLU A 309 -26.21 -41.76 4.55
CA GLU A 309 -25.05 -41.14 3.88
C GLU A 309 -24.44 -42.05 2.81
N VAL A 310 -24.14 -43.31 3.16
CA VAL A 310 -23.58 -44.29 2.22
C VAL A 310 -24.56 -44.54 1.08
N LEU A 311 -25.86 -44.66 1.38
CA LEU A 311 -26.86 -44.91 0.35
C LEU A 311 -27.02 -43.72 -0.61
N GLN A 312 -26.94 -42.48 -0.12
CA GLN A 312 -26.91 -41.27 -0.95
C GLN A 312 -25.68 -41.24 -1.87
N LEU A 313 -24.50 -41.57 -1.33
CA LEU A 313 -23.27 -41.66 -2.12
C LEU A 313 -23.36 -42.78 -3.18
N CYS A 314 -23.93 -43.93 -2.84
CA CYS A 314 -24.20 -45.00 -3.82
C CYS A 314 -25.12 -44.53 -4.94
N ILE A 315 -26.17 -43.76 -4.63
CA ILE A 315 -27.07 -43.19 -5.64
C ILE A 315 -26.33 -42.21 -6.56
N ILE A 316 -25.42 -41.38 -6.03
CA ILE A 316 -24.57 -40.49 -6.84
C ILE A 316 -23.67 -41.31 -7.79
N ALA A 317 -23.06 -42.39 -7.30
CA ALA A 317 -22.26 -43.29 -8.14
C ALA A 317 -23.09 -43.93 -9.27
N LEU A 318 -24.34 -44.31 -8.98
CA LEU A 318 -25.26 -44.84 -9.98
C LEU A 318 -25.58 -43.78 -11.05
N PHE A 319 -25.84 -42.52 -10.65
CA PHE A 319 -26.02 -41.42 -11.60
C PHE A 319 -24.77 -41.15 -12.46
N ALA A 320 -23.57 -41.31 -11.90
CA ALA A 320 -22.32 -41.20 -12.66
C ALA A 320 -22.21 -42.29 -13.74
N ALA A 321 -22.69 -43.51 -13.43
CA ALA A 321 -22.60 -44.66 -14.31
C ALA A 321 -23.73 -44.73 -15.37
N LEU A 322 -24.88 -44.08 -15.15
CA LEU A 322 -26.05 -44.15 -16.03
C LEU A 322 -25.72 -43.79 -17.49
N PHE A 323 -25.00 -42.68 -17.70
CA PHE A 323 -24.68 -42.23 -19.06
C PHE A 323 -23.62 -43.10 -19.76
N PRO A 324 -22.45 -43.40 -19.16
CA PRO A 324 -21.46 -44.28 -19.79
C PRO A 324 -21.99 -45.68 -20.10
N LEU A 325 -22.76 -46.28 -19.17
CA LEU A 325 -23.39 -47.58 -19.40
C LEU A 325 -24.48 -47.50 -20.47
N GLY A 326 -25.27 -46.42 -20.48
CA GLY A 326 -26.28 -46.16 -21.51
C GLY A 326 -25.68 -45.95 -22.89
N LEU A 327 -24.54 -45.26 -23.00
CA LEU A 327 -23.79 -45.08 -24.25
C LEU A 327 -23.24 -46.41 -24.76
N LEU A 328 -22.59 -47.19 -23.89
CA LEU A 328 -22.10 -48.53 -24.22
C LEU A 328 -23.25 -49.42 -24.71
N ALA A 329 -24.36 -49.44 -23.97
CA ALA A 329 -25.53 -50.24 -24.32
C ALA A 329 -26.19 -49.76 -25.63
N SER A 330 -26.22 -48.46 -25.86
CA SER A 330 -26.69 -47.88 -27.13
C SER A 330 -25.84 -48.39 -28.29
N THR A 331 -24.51 -48.39 -28.16
CA THR A 331 -23.62 -48.80 -29.26
C THR A 331 -23.63 -50.31 -29.55
N LEU A 332 -23.84 -51.14 -28.53
CA LEU A 332 -23.68 -52.60 -28.66
C LEU A 332 -24.98 -53.39 -28.75
N TRP A 333 -26.05 -52.96 -28.05
CA TRP A 333 -27.22 -53.83 -27.81
C TRP A 333 -28.59 -53.19 -28.09
N MET A 334 -28.70 -51.87 -28.19
CA MET A 334 -29.99 -51.23 -28.47
C MET A 334 -30.40 -51.35 -29.95
N PRO A 335 -31.69 -51.62 -30.27
CA PRO A 335 -32.19 -51.56 -31.63
C PRO A 335 -32.09 -50.14 -32.24
N PRO A 336 -31.98 -49.98 -33.57
CA PRO A 336 -31.77 -48.68 -34.20
C PRO A 336 -32.78 -47.60 -33.79
N LEU A 337 -34.08 -47.93 -33.76
CA LEU A 337 -35.14 -46.99 -33.33
C LEU A 337 -34.90 -46.48 -31.89
N VAL A 338 -34.44 -47.35 -31.00
CA VAL A 338 -34.14 -47.01 -29.61
C VAL A 338 -32.84 -46.19 -29.52
N GLN A 339 -31.83 -46.49 -30.35
CA GLN A 339 -30.60 -45.71 -30.45
C GLN A 339 -30.86 -44.27 -30.93
N TYR A 340 -31.74 -44.08 -31.92
CA TYR A 340 -32.13 -42.74 -32.38
C TYR A 340 -32.84 -41.95 -31.29
N ALA A 341 -33.78 -42.59 -30.59
CA ALA A 341 -34.50 -41.98 -29.48
C ALA A 341 -33.57 -41.63 -28.31
N TRP A 342 -32.65 -42.53 -27.97
CA TRP A 342 -31.64 -42.33 -26.93
C TRP A 342 -30.73 -41.16 -27.26
N THR A 343 -30.14 -41.14 -28.46
CA THR A 343 -29.22 -40.08 -28.89
C THR A 343 -29.93 -38.72 -28.94
N SER A 344 -31.16 -38.67 -29.45
CA SER A 344 -31.96 -37.44 -29.50
C SER A 344 -32.33 -36.94 -28.10
N TYR A 345 -32.66 -37.86 -27.19
CA TYR A 345 -32.91 -37.52 -25.79
C TYR A 345 -31.65 -36.99 -25.12
N GLN A 346 -30.49 -37.61 -25.34
CA GLN A 346 -29.22 -37.13 -24.78
C GLN A 346 -28.85 -35.75 -25.31
N LEU A 347 -29.05 -35.47 -26.60
CA LEU A 347 -28.88 -34.12 -27.16
C LEU A 347 -29.81 -33.11 -26.47
N TYR A 348 -31.09 -33.47 -26.29
CA TYR A 348 -32.05 -32.66 -25.55
C TYR A 348 -31.58 -32.38 -24.12
N ILE A 349 -31.14 -33.38 -23.37
CA ILE A 349 -30.69 -33.21 -21.98
C ILE A 349 -29.42 -32.34 -21.91
N VAL A 350 -28.48 -32.52 -22.85
CA VAL A 350 -27.29 -31.67 -22.92
C VAL A 350 -27.69 -30.21 -23.18
N MET A 351 -28.64 -29.96 -24.08
CA MET A 351 -29.16 -28.60 -24.32
C MET A 351 -29.84 -28.03 -23.06
N THR A 352 -30.68 -28.81 -22.37
CA THR A 352 -31.34 -28.33 -21.15
C THR A 352 -30.35 -28.05 -20.04
N MET A 353 -29.28 -28.84 -19.90
CA MET A 353 -28.18 -28.57 -18.95
C MET A 353 -27.47 -27.24 -19.26
N HIS A 354 -27.26 -26.91 -20.54
CA HIS A 354 -26.70 -25.61 -20.92
C HIS A 354 -27.67 -24.47 -20.59
N ILE A 355 -28.97 -24.66 -20.87
CA ILE A 355 -29.99 -23.68 -20.52
C ILE A 355 -29.99 -23.45 -19.00
N VAL A 356 -30.06 -24.51 -18.19
CA VAL A 356 -30.06 -24.42 -16.72
C VAL A 356 -28.76 -23.80 -16.18
N ARG A 357 -27.61 -24.04 -16.81
CA ARG A 357 -26.33 -23.44 -16.41
C ARG A 357 -26.32 -21.91 -16.56
N TYR A 358 -26.91 -21.40 -17.64
CA TYR A 358 -26.89 -19.97 -17.97
C TYR A 358 -28.20 -19.23 -17.62
N THR A 359 -29.17 -19.92 -17.02
CA THR A 359 -30.43 -19.34 -16.56
C THR A 359 -30.64 -19.61 -15.07
N SER A 360 -31.56 -18.88 -14.43
CA SER A 360 -31.99 -19.17 -13.06
C SER A 360 -33.00 -20.32 -12.97
N PHE A 361 -33.35 -20.95 -14.10
CA PHE A 361 -34.36 -22.00 -14.16
C PHE A 361 -33.95 -23.21 -13.30
N GLY A 362 -34.94 -23.77 -12.59
CA GLY A 362 -34.73 -24.88 -11.66
C GLY A 362 -34.52 -24.46 -10.19
N ARG A 363 -34.25 -23.18 -9.92
CA ARG A 363 -34.14 -22.63 -8.56
C ARG A 363 -35.48 -22.16 -7.97
N ASP A 364 -36.48 -21.98 -8.81
CA ASP A 364 -37.82 -21.44 -8.49
C ASP A 364 -38.67 -22.33 -7.57
N THR A 365 -38.25 -23.58 -7.34
CA THR A 365 -38.99 -24.56 -6.50
C THR A 365 -38.48 -24.70 -5.07
N SER A 366 -37.44 -23.94 -4.72
CA SER A 366 -36.72 -24.02 -3.45
C SER A 366 -37.41 -23.29 -2.29
N THR A 367 -36.95 -23.53 -1.05
CA THR A 367 -37.44 -22.77 0.11
C THR A 367 -37.04 -21.30 0.01
N GLU A 368 -35.88 -21.02 -0.57
CA GLU A 368 -35.38 -19.67 -0.82
C GLU A 368 -36.26 -18.90 -1.82
N SER A 369 -36.74 -19.55 -2.89
CA SER A 369 -37.66 -18.89 -3.82
C SER A 369 -39.02 -18.59 -3.18
N LYS A 370 -39.50 -19.48 -2.31
CA LYS A 370 -40.72 -19.24 -1.51
C LYS A 370 -40.59 -18.04 -0.58
N ILE A 371 -39.43 -17.88 0.06
CA ILE A 371 -39.14 -16.72 0.91
C ILE A 371 -39.10 -15.45 0.04
N ALA A 372 -38.43 -15.50 -1.11
CA ALA A 372 -38.32 -14.39 -2.05
C ALA A 372 -39.70 -13.92 -2.54
N ASP A 373 -40.58 -14.85 -2.96
CA ASP A 373 -41.92 -14.54 -3.44
C ASP A 373 -42.79 -13.90 -2.34
N TYR A 374 -42.76 -14.42 -1.11
CA TYR A 374 -43.54 -13.83 -0.01
C TYR A 374 -43.01 -12.47 0.45
N LEU A 375 -41.68 -12.26 0.44
CA LEU A 375 -41.07 -10.97 0.78
C LEU A 375 -41.24 -9.94 -0.34
N ALA A 376 -41.40 -10.37 -1.59
CA ALA A 376 -41.69 -9.47 -2.71
C ALA A 376 -43.11 -8.88 -2.61
N ASP A 377 -44.08 -9.68 -2.15
CA ASP A 377 -45.47 -9.26 -2.02
C ASP A 377 -45.80 -8.62 -0.66
N ARG A 378 -45.06 -8.96 0.41
CA ARG A 378 -45.36 -8.54 1.78
C ARG A 378 -44.10 -8.10 2.53
N PRO A 379 -44.18 -7.02 3.34
CA PRO A 379 -43.01 -6.48 4.03
C PRO A 379 -42.51 -7.33 5.22
N ALA A 380 -43.27 -8.34 5.68
CA ALA A 380 -42.86 -9.21 6.77
C ALA A 380 -43.48 -10.62 6.69
N ILE A 381 -42.72 -11.62 7.13
CA ILE A 381 -43.11 -13.04 7.17
C ILE A 381 -42.77 -13.68 8.51
N LEU A 382 -43.45 -14.79 8.81
CA LEU A 382 -43.12 -15.69 9.92
C LEU A 382 -42.35 -16.89 9.38
N PHE A 383 -41.27 -17.25 10.07
CA PHE A 383 -40.41 -18.38 9.73
C PHE A 383 -40.23 -19.31 10.94
N GLY A 384 -40.52 -20.60 10.77
CA GLY A 384 -40.40 -21.60 11.84
C GLY A 384 -40.94 -22.98 11.43
N GLU A 385 -40.81 -23.99 12.29
CA GLU A 385 -41.36 -25.33 12.02
C GLU A 385 -42.87 -25.37 12.28
N LYS A 386 -43.35 -24.70 13.33
CA LYS A 386 -44.78 -24.52 13.64
C LYS A 386 -45.10 -23.05 13.87
N ARG A 387 -46.18 -22.52 13.27
CA ARG A 387 -46.61 -21.12 13.42
C ARG A 387 -46.69 -20.62 14.88
N HIS A 388 -47.14 -21.48 15.79
CA HIS A 388 -47.26 -21.15 17.22
C HIS A 388 -46.06 -21.60 18.08
N GLY A 389 -45.02 -22.18 17.48
CA GLY A 389 -43.81 -22.62 18.18
C GLY A 389 -43.02 -21.45 18.79
N ASP A 390 -42.26 -21.73 19.85
CA ASP A 390 -41.41 -20.77 20.56
C ASP A 390 -40.14 -20.43 19.78
N GLU A 391 -39.82 -21.25 18.79
CA GLU A 391 -38.76 -21.08 17.80
C GLU A 391 -39.14 -20.18 16.61
N THR A 392 -40.40 -19.72 16.52
CA THR A 392 -40.88 -18.91 15.40
C THR A 392 -40.33 -17.49 15.43
N VAL A 393 -39.74 -17.08 14.31
CA VAL A 393 -39.14 -15.75 14.11
C VAL A 393 -39.97 -14.93 13.14
N LYS A 394 -40.14 -13.64 13.44
CA LYS A 394 -40.67 -12.65 12.51
C LYS A 394 -39.52 -11.95 11.80
N VAL A 395 -39.56 -11.95 10.47
CA VAL A 395 -38.56 -11.33 9.61
C VAL A 395 -39.24 -10.26 8.75
N SER A 396 -38.77 -9.02 8.87
CA SER A 396 -39.25 -7.88 8.10
C SER A 396 -38.20 -7.43 7.09
N LEU A 397 -38.62 -7.00 5.90
CA LEU A 397 -37.75 -6.54 4.82
C LEU A 397 -37.99 -5.07 4.49
N ILE A 398 -36.89 -4.32 4.39
CA ILE A 398 -36.84 -3.00 3.76
C ILE A 398 -35.94 -3.14 2.53
N ALA A 399 -36.50 -2.99 1.34
CA ALA A 399 -35.76 -3.05 0.08
C ALA A 399 -35.76 -1.67 -0.58
N THR A 400 -34.58 -1.20 -0.99
CA THR A 400 -34.44 0.01 -1.82
C THR A 400 -33.63 -0.30 -3.07
N TYR A 401 -33.92 0.37 -4.18
CA TYR A 401 -33.30 0.09 -5.47
C TYR A 401 -32.65 1.36 -5.99
N HIS A 402 -31.39 1.26 -6.40
CA HIS A 402 -30.56 2.39 -6.79
C HIS A 402 -29.99 2.16 -8.19
N ALA A 403 -29.77 3.24 -8.94
CA ALA A 403 -29.24 3.15 -10.31
C ALA A 403 -27.72 2.93 -10.32
N ARG A 404 -27.05 3.25 -9.19
CA ARG A 404 -25.60 3.12 -9.04
C ARG A 404 -25.26 2.31 -7.79
N HIS A 405 -24.23 1.48 -7.89
CA HIS A 405 -23.71 0.72 -6.75
C HIS A 405 -23.24 1.64 -5.59
N GLN A 406 -22.80 2.86 -5.90
CA GLN A 406 -22.40 3.82 -4.86
C GLN A 406 -23.60 4.40 -4.10
N GLU A 407 -24.70 4.74 -4.79
CA GLU A 407 -25.94 5.20 -4.15
C GLU A 407 -26.51 4.13 -3.20
N ALA A 408 -26.41 2.86 -3.60
CA ALA A 408 -26.76 1.72 -2.77
C ALA A 408 -25.89 1.65 -1.50
N ARG A 409 -24.57 1.84 -1.60
CA ARG A 409 -23.66 1.87 -0.43
C ARG A 409 -23.97 3.02 0.51
N ASP A 410 -24.26 4.21 -0.03
CA ASP A 410 -24.61 5.38 0.77
C ASP A 410 -25.97 5.20 1.48
N CYS A 411 -26.90 4.44 0.88
CA CYS A 411 -28.17 4.07 1.50
C CYS A 411 -27.98 3.07 2.65
N LEU A 412 -27.11 2.06 2.45
CA LEU A 412 -26.75 1.08 3.48
C LEU A 412 -26.15 1.75 4.73
N GLU A 413 -25.21 2.68 4.55
CA GLU A 413 -24.60 3.42 5.66
C GLU A 413 -25.58 4.37 6.37
N ARG A 414 -26.52 4.98 5.63
CA ARG A 414 -27.61 5.77 6.23
C ARG A 414 -28.54 4.92 7.09
N LEU A 415 -28.93 3.72 6.63
CA LEU A 415 -29.76 2.80 7.41
C LEU A 415 -29.06 2.37 8.71
N ARG A 416 -27.74 2.16 8.66
CA ARG A 416 -26.90 1.85 9.83
C ARG A 416 -26.85 2.99 10.84
N LEU A 417 -26.60 4.22 10.39
CA LEU A 417 -26.54 5.40 11.26
C LEU A 417 -27.90 5.76 11.89
N ALA A 418 -28.99 5.60 11.13
CA ALA A 418 -30.34 5.91 11.60
C ALA A 418 -30.73 5.07 12.83
N ILE A 419 -30.41 3.77 12.84
CA ILE A 419 -30.73 2.84 13.95
C ILE A 419 -29.93 3.18 15.21
N ILE A 420 -28.65 3.53 15.04
CA ILE A 420 -27.78 4.01 16.12
C ILE A 420 -28.34 5.30 16.71
N TYR A 421 -28.83 6.21 15.88
CA TYR A 421 -29.41 7.49 16.31
C TYR A 421 -30.72 7.29 17.10
N THR A 422 -31.60 6.37 16.70
CA THR A 422 -32.83 6.05 17.46
C THR A 422 -32.53 5.37 18.80
N TYR A 423 -31.50 4.51 18.85
CA TYR A 423 -31.05 3.86 20.08
C TYR A 423 -30.41 4.87 21.06
N ILE A 424 -29.56 5.77 20.56
CA ILE A 424 -28.96 6.87 21.33
C ILE A 424 -30.03 7.84 21.83
N LYS A 425 -31.04 8.18 21.02
CA LYS A 425 -32.15 9.07 21.43
C LYS A 425 -33.02 8.46 22.54
N ARG A 426 -33.19 7.13 22.57
CA ARG A 426 -33.90 6.43 23.66
C ARG A 426 -33.07 6.35 24.95
N LYS A 427 -31.74 6.23 24.84
CA LYS A 427 -30.82 6.21 25.99
C LYS A 427 -30.57 7.62 26.57
N SER A 428 -30.62 8.64 25.71
CA SER A 428 -30.48 10.06 26.05
C SER A 428 -31.62 10.64 26.91
N GLN A 429 -32.81 10.01 26.92
CA GLN A 429 -33.92 10.46 27.76
C GLN A 429 -33.80 10.05 29.25
N ASN A 430 -32.87 9.16 29.63
CA ASN A 430 -32.89 8.51 30.94
C ASN A 430 -31.68 8.70 31.85
N ASN A 431 -30.65 9.48 31.51
CA ASN A 431 -29.57 9.75 32.47
C ASN A 431 -29.02 11.18 32.33
N SER A 432 -29.27 11.97 33.36
CA SER A 432 -28.59 13.24 33.66
C SER A 432 -27.19 12.97 34.21
N MET A 433 -26.13 13.39 33.52
CA MET A 433 -24.81 13.65 34.14
C MET A 433 -23.94 14.57 33.27
N SER A 434 -23.01 15.23 33.95
CA SER A 434 -22.30 16.50 33.65
C SER A 434 -21.43 16.53 32.37
N PRO A 435 -21.16 17.72 31.78
CA PRO A 435 -20.39 17.89 30.53
C PRO A 435 -18.88 17.59 30.58
N ASP A 436 -18.33 17.05 31.67
CA ASP A 436 -16.87 16.97 31.87
C ASP A 436 -16.23 15.57 31.67
N ASP A 437 -17.00 14.53 31.33
CA ASP A 437 -16.47 13.16 31.19
C ASP A 437 -16.37 12.66 29.73
N TRP A 438 -15.77 13.46 28.84
CA TRP A 438 -15.24 12.94 27.56
C TRP A 438 -13.91 13.61 27.17
N VAL A 439 -12.81 13.05 27.69
CA VAL A 439 -11.48 13.15 27.05
C VAL A 439 -11.25 11.85 26.29
N PRO A 440 -11.18 11.85 24.94
CA PRO A 440 -10.71 10.69 24.19
C PRO A 440 -9.20 10.53 24.41
N VAL A 441 -8.79 9.30 24.72
CA VAL A 441 -7.41 8.84 24.78
C VAL A 441 -6.71 9.16 23.44
N ARG A 442 -5.72 10.05 23.48
CA ARG A 442 -4.92 10.51 22.33
C ARG A 442 -3.83 9.49 21.97
N SER A 443 -3.93 8.90 20.78
CA SER A 443 -2.87 8.59 19.78
C SER A 443 -3.44 7.51 18.83
N THR A 444 -3.41 7.52 17.50
CA THR A 444 -2.76 8.30 16.43
C THR A 444 -3.81 8.58 15.34
N GLU A 445 -4.43 9.76 15.34
CA GLU A 445 -5.52 10.13 14.40
C GLU A 445 -5.20 11.35 13.50
N ARG A 446 -3.94 11.78 13.41
CA ARG A 446 -3.61 13.01 12.66
C ARG A 446 -3.63 12.89 11.12
N ASP A 447 -3.72 11.68 10.55
CA ASP A 447 -3.67 11.45 9.10
C ASP A 447 -5.00 11.03 8.46
N LYS A 448 -6.14 11.08 9.18
CA LYS A 448 -7.45 10.88 8.56
C LYS A 448 -7.84 12.14 7.77
N GLY A 449 -7.43 12.16 6.51
CA GLY A 449 -7.70 13.25 5.57
C GLY A 449 -9.19 13.59 5.42
N TYR A 450 -9.47 14.85 5.09
CA TYR A 450 -10.83 15.30 4.80
C TYR A 450 -11.29 14.79 3.42
N PRO A 451 -12.52 14.27 3.32
CA PRO A 451 -13.10 13.83 2.06
C PRO A 451 -13.09 14.89 0.96
N LEU A 452 -12.89 14.47 -0.29
CA LEU A 452 -13.06 15.33 -1.48
C LEU A 452 -14.40 16.09 -1.47
N ALA A 453 -15.47 15.47 -0.99
CA ALA A 453 -16.78 16.10 -0.88
C ALA A 453 -16.79 17.33 0.05
N THR A 454 -16.09 17.24 1.18
CA THR A 454 -15.95 18.34 2.15
C THR A 454 -15.14 19.49 1.54
N LEU A 455 -14.01 19.17 0.90
CA LEU A 455 -13.18 20.16 0.20
C LEU A 455 -13.95 20.84 -0.95
N MET A 456 -14.76 20.08 -1.68
CA MET A 456 -15.59 20.61 -2.77
C MET A 456 -16.65 21.60 -2.26
N GLN A 457 -17.29 21.34 -1.13
CA GLN A 457 -18.27 22.28 -0.54
C GLN A 457 -17.61 23.61 -0.14
N VAL A 458 -16.37 23.56 0.36
CA VAL A 458 -15.60 24.76 0.73
C VAL A 458 -15.19 25.56 -0.51
N VAL A 459 -14.67 24.91 -1.55
CA VAL A 459 -14.16 25.58 -2.77
C VAL A 459 -15.28 26.07 -3.69
N TYR A 460 -16.33 25.27 -3.91
CA TYR A 460 -17.36 25.56 -4.92
C TYR A 460 -18.66 26.13 -4.33
N GLY A 461 -18.86 26.08 -3.00
CA GLY A 461 -20.14 26.41 -2.37
C GLY A 461 -21.18 25.30 -2.56
N GLU A 462 -22.40 25.49 -2.00
CA GLU A 462 -23.45 24.46 -1.98
C GLU A 462 -24.13 24.19 -3.34
N ASP A 463 -23.91 25.05 -4.34
CA ASP A 463 -24.84 25.21 -5.48
C ASP A 463 -24.31 24.86 -6.88
N MET A 464 -23.19 24.13 -7.06
CA MET A 464 -22.72 23.78 -8.41
C MET A 464 -22.45 22.29 -8.65
N GLY A 465 -23.20 21.72 -9.60
CA GLY A 465 -22.94 20.41 -10.20
C GLY A 465 -21.86 20.51 -11.28
N MET A 466 -20.90 19.58 -11.24
CA MET A 466 -19.78 19.50 -12.19
C MET A 466 -19.83 18.15 -12.94
N GLY A 467 -19.53 18.19 -14.24
CA GLY A 467 -19.60 17.06 -15.18
C GLY A 467 -18.54 15.96 -14.99
N ASP A 468 -18.68 14.90 -15.78
CA ASP A 468 -18.01 13.60 -15.57
C ASP A 468 -16.52 13.54 -15.96
N GLY A 469 -15.73 12.83 -15.12
CA GLY A 469 -14.47 12.14 -15.45
C GLY A 469 -13.20 12.97 -15.71
N TYR A 470 -12.13 12.71 -14.94
CA TYR A 470 -10.74 13.28 -14.97
C TYR A 470 -10.60 14.83 -14.94
N SER A 471 -11.56 15.56 -15.50
CA SER A 471 -11.83 16.99 -15.33
C SER A 471 -12.07 17.38 -13.86
N ARG A 472 -12.55 16.44 -13.03
CA ARG A 472 -12.81 16.65 -11.59
C ARG A 472 -11.52 16.89 -10.80
N CYS A 473 -10.50 16.05 -10.93
CA CYS A 473 -9.23 16.23 -10.22
C CYS A 473 -8.54 17.51 -10.68
N PHE A 474 -8.50 17.75 -12.00
CA PHE A 474 -7.86 18.92 -12.59
C PHE A 474 -8.55 20.24 -12.19
N SER A 475 -9.88 20.33 -12.34
CA SER A 475 -10.61 21.56 -12.00
C SER A 475 -10.52 21.87 -10.52
N ILE A 476 -10.57 20.85 -9.66
CA ILE A 476 -10.41 20.99 -8.22
C ILE A 476 -8.99 21.42 -7.88
N MET A 477 -7.95 20.76 -8.40
CA MET A 477 -6.55 21.13 -8.18
C MET A 477 -6.26 22.56 -8.65
N TYR A 478 -6.74 22.94 -9.83
CA TYR A 478 -6.56 24.28 -10.39
C TYR A 478 -7.29 25.36 -9.59
N ARG A 479 -8.50 25.07 -9.10
CA ARG A 479 -9.27 26.02 -8.28
C ARG A 479 -8.72 26.11 -6.86
N LEU A 480 -8.31 24.98 -6.27
CA LEU A 480 -7.55 24.94 -5.02
C LEU A 480 -6.25 25.76 -5.14
N ALA A 481 -5.55 25.71 -6.28
CA ALA A 481 -4.35 26.51 -6.51
C ALA A 481 -4.63 28.01 -6.57
N LEU A 482 -5.73 28.43 -7.20
CA LEU A 482 -6.19 29.82 -7.17
C LEU A 482 -6.56 30.28 -5.75
N GLU A 483 -7.26 29.44 -4.99
CA GLU A 483 -7.67 29.76 -3.60
C GLU A 483 -6.47 29.73 -2.63
N GLN A 484 -5.48 28.86 -2.83
CA GLN A 484 -4.27 28.80 -2.00
C GLN A 484 -3.24 29.89 -2.34
N GLY A 485 -3.50 30.73 -3.34
CA GLY A 485 -2.58 31.79 -3.78
C GLY A 485 -1.36 31.25 -4.54
N ALA A 486 -1.46 30.06 -5.14
CA ALA A 486 -0.40 29.51 -5.99
C ALA A 486 -0.42 30.09 -7.43
N VAL A 487 -1.45 30.89 -7.76
CA VAL A 487 -1.64 31.63 -9.03
C VAL A 487 -2.36 32.94 -8.73
N ASP A 488 -1.87 34.08 -9.23
CA ASP A 488 -2.30 35.42 -8.76
C ASP A 488 -3.48 35.99 -9.54
N SER A 489 -3.66 35.57 -10.81
CA SER A 489 -4.82 35.97 -11.59
C SER A 489 -5.08 35.08 -12.82
N VAL A 490 -6.34 35.08 -13.27
CA VAL A 490 -6.74 34.52 -14.58
C VAL A 490 -7.30 35.65 -15.43
N LYS A 491 -6.69 35.94 -16.60
CA LYS A 491 -7.30 36.83 -17.59
C LYS A 491 -8.29 36.06 -18.44
N SER A 492 -9.53 36.51 -18.48
CA SER A 492 -10.53 36.08 -19.46
C SER A 492 -10.21 36.69 -20.85
N PRO A 493 -10.75 36.15 -21.95
CA PRO A 493 -10.43 36.63 -23.31
C PRO A 493 -10.97 38.04 -23.62
N ASP A 494 -11.92 38.52 -22.83
CA ASP A 494 -12.44 39.89 -22.78
C ASP A 494 -11.51 40.86 -21.99
N GLY A 495 -10.38 40.38 -21.48
CA GLY A 495 -9.39 41.19 -20.76
C GLY A 495 -9.67 41.36 -19.27
N THR A 496 -10.73 40.72 -18.75
CA THR A 496 -11.13 40.80 -17.34
C THR A 496 -10.17 39.95 -16.50
N ILE A 497 -9.47 40.61 -15.57
CA ILE A 497 -8.56 39.95 -14.62
C ILE A 497 -9.42 39.41 -13.47
N ILE A 498 -9.54 38.09 -13.36
CA ILE A 498 -10.05 37.43 -12.16
C ILE A 498 -8.90 37.45 -11.14
N THR A 499 -8.90 38.46 -10.27
CA THR A 499 -8.04 38.51 -9.08
C THR A 499 -8.66 37.67 -7.96
N GLY A 500 -7.81 37.09 -7.11
CA GLY A 500 -8.12 36.13 -6.03
C GLY A 500 -9.56 36.13 -5.47
N PHE A 501 -10.14 34.93 -5.39
CA PHE A 501 -11.34 34.70 -4.60
C PHE A 501 -11.00 34.95 -3.11
N ASN A 502 -11.88 35.68 -2.40
CA ASN A 502 -11.79 36.12 -1.00
C ASN A 502 -10.84 35.30 -0.07
N ASP A 503 -9.90 35.96 0.61
CA ASP A 503 -8.98 35.39 1.62
C ASP A 503 -9.69 34.50 2.66
N ASP A 504 -10.95 34.81 3.00
CA ASP A 504 -11.75 34.04 3.96
C ASP A 504 -12.07 32.59 3.51
N ARG A 505 -12.09 32.28 2.21
CA ARG A 505 -12.34 30.90 1.73
C ARG A 505 -11.06 30.09 1.68
N ALA A 506 -9.95 30.71 1.25
CA ALA A 506 -8.61 30.17 1.33
C ALA A 506 -8.25 29.74 2.76
N GLU A 507 -8.50 30.61 3.73
CA GLU A 507 -8.23 30.35 5.15
C GLU A 507 -9.13 29.23 5.70
N ARG A 508 -10.42 29.23 5.35
CA ARG A 508 -11.32 28.11 5.67
C ARG A 508 -10.84 26.79 5.08
N LEU A 509 -10.31 26.79 3.86
CA LEU A 509 -9.81 25.58 3.22
C LEU A 509 -8.54 25.04 3.89
N ARG A 510 -7.59 25.90 4.28
CA ARG A 510 -6.39 25.50 5.05
C ARG A 510 -6.77 24.83 6.38
N GLN A 511 -7.81 25.32 7.05
CA GLN A 511 -8.35 24.71 8.27
C GLN A 511 -8.95 23.31 8.05
N HIS A 512 -9.26 22.94 6.80
CA HIS A 512 -9.87 21.65 6.42
C HIS A 512 -8.91 20.73 5.66
N LEU A 513 -7.62 21.03 5.56
CA LEU A 513 -6.62 20.09 5.04
C LEU A 513 -5.77 19.57 6.18
N THR A 514 -5.52 18.26 6.22
CA THR A 514 -4.47 17.74 7.10
C THR A 514 -3.10 18.14 6.53
N PRO A 515 -2.04 18.25 7.35
CA PRO A 515 -0.69 18.55 6.86
C PRO A 515 -0.22 17.58 5.75
N GLY A 516 -0.63 16.31 5.82
CA GLY A 516 -0.35 15.30 4.79
C GLY A 516 -1.11 15.56 3.47
N GLN A 517 -2.36 16.00 3.54
CA GLN A 517 -3.16 16.34 2.37
C GLN A 517 -2.68 17.65 1.71
N GLU A 518 -2.35 18.66 2.50
CA GLU A 518 -1.74 19.90 2.01
C GLU A 518 -0.46 19.60 1.23
N ARG A 519 0.43 18.78 1.80
CA ARG A 519 1.66 18.35 1.13
C ARG A 519 1.37 17.59 -0.17
N SER A 520 0.40 16.69 -0.16
CA SER A 520 0.03 15.92 -1.35
C SER A 520 -0.56 16.79 -2.46
N PHE A 521 -1.42 17.75 -2.11
CA PHE A 521 -1.90 18.77 -3.04
C PHE A 521 -0.73 19.50 -3.70
N HIS A 522 0.22 19.95 -2.91
CA HIS A 522 1.37 20.69 -3.38
C HIS A 522 2.28 19.86 -4.31
N ILE A 523 2.56 18.59 -3.99
CA ILE A 523 3.28 17.65 -4.88
C ILE A 523 2.57 17.51 -6.23
N LEU A 524 1.25 17.26 -6.20
CA LEU A 524 0.43 17.10 -7.39
C LEU A 524 0.40 18.39 -8.23
N TRP A 525 0.28 19.55 -7.59
CA TRP A 525 0.27 20.85 -8.28
C TRP A 525 1.58 21.13 -9.00
N LYS A 526 2.72 20.94 -8.33
CA LYS A 526 4.04 21.17 -8.93
C LYS A 526 4.30 20.26 -10.12
N TRP A 527 3.96 18.98 -9.97
CA TRP A 527 4.04 18.01 -11.05
C TRP A 527 3.21 18.50 -12.24
N TRP A 528 1.94 18.84 -11.99
CA TRP A 528 1.04 19.33 -13.03
C TRP A 528 1.56 20.59 -13.72
N ALA A 529 1.97 21.61 -12.97
CA ALA A 529 2.48 22.88 -13.49
C ALA A 529 3.74 22.71 -14.34
N THR A 530 4.53 21.67 -14.05
CA THR A 530 5.69 21.30 -14.86
C THR A 530 5.25 20.65 -16.17
N CYS A 531 4.38 19.64 -16.11
CA CYS A 531 3.93 18.92 -17.30
C CYS A 531 3.13 19.80 -18.27
N SER A 532 2.32 20.73 -17.75
CA SER A 532 1.51 21.61 -18.59
C SER A 532 2.34 22.52 -19.49
N ARG A 533 3.58 22.86 -19.10
CA ARG A 533 4.52 23.64 -19.93
C ARG A 533 5.02 22.88 -21.17
N VAL A 534 4.96 21.55 -21.15
CA VAL A 534 5.45 20.68 -22.23
C VAL A 534 4.30 20.21 -23.13
N CYS A 535 3.04 20.42 -22.72
CA CYS A 535 1.86 20.08 -23.51
C CYS A 535 1.62 21.12 -24.62
N ILE A 536 1.42 20.66 -25.86
CA ILE A 536 0.98 21.49 -26.99
C ILE A 536 -0.51 21.82 -26.79
N VAL A 537 -0.85 23.11 -26.82
CA VAL A 537 -2.24 23.60 -26.81
C VAL A 537 -2.59 24.06 -28.22
N ASP A 538 -3.35 23.24 -28.94
CA ASP A 538 -3.92 23.66 -30.22
C ASP A 538 -5.16 24.52 -29.97
N LYS A 539 -5.22 25.70 -30.60
CA LYS A 539 -6.48 26.45 -30.69
C LYS A 539 -7.46 25.61 -31.51
N ALA A 540 -8.61 25.26 -30.93
CA ALA A 540 -9.69 24.71 -31.72
C ALA A 540 -10.22 25.83 -32.63
N GLU A 541 -9.96 25.74 -33.93
CA GLU A 541 -10.56 26.65 -34.91
C GLU A 541 -12.09 26.48 -34.88
N GLU A 542 -12.80 27.61 -34.80
CA GLU A 542 -14.25 27.66 -34.94
C GLU A 542 -14.60 27.43 -36.42
N GLU A 543 -14.59 26.18 -36.87
CA GLU A 543 -15.19 25.82 -38.15
C GLU A 543 -16.73 25.75 -37.97
N TYR A 544 -17.39 26.84 -38.37
CA TYR A 544 -18.80 26.86 -38.71
C TYR A 544 -18.97 26.05 -40.01
N ASP A 545 -19.51 24.83 -39.93
CA ASP A 545 -19.91 24.08 -41.12
C ASP A 545 -21.44 24.06 -41.23
N ASP A 546 -21.97 25.07 -41.93
CA ASP A 546 -23.35 25.20 -42.38
C ASP A 546 -23.54 24.42 -43.70
N ASN A 547 -23.52 23.08 -43.66
CA ASN A 547 -24.21 22.18 -44.61
C ASN A 547 -23.77 20.73 -44.39
N TYR A 548 -24.72 19.81 -44.33
CA TYR A 548 -24.83 18.69 -45.29
C TYR A 548 -25.93 17.74 -44.81
N ASP A 549 -27.14 17.98 -45.35
CA ASP A 549 -28.00 16.89 -45.79
C ASP A 549 -27.23 16.02 -46.81
N ASP A 550 -27.54 14.73 -46.86
CA ASP A 550 -26.94 13.68 -47.71
C ASP A 550 -25.60 13.09 -47.27
N LEU A 551 -25.65 11.89 -46.68
CA LEU A 551 -25.02 10.67 -47.23
C LEU A 551 -25.22 9.47 -46.29
N PHE A 552 -26.41 8.85 -46.39
CA PHE A 552 -26.53 7.41 -46.19
C PHE A 552 -26.09 6.74 -47.49
N GLY A 553 -24.89 6.18 -47.51
CA GLY A 553 -24.37 5.37 -48.61
C GLY A 553 -23.48 4.26 -48.06
N ASN A 554 -23.89 3.02 -48.31
CA ASN A 554 -23.18 1.79 -47.99
C ASN A 554 -21.74 1.82 -48.49
N ASP A 555 -20.76 1.45 -47.65
CA ASP A 555 -19.72 0.51 -48.07
C ASP A 555 -18.98 -0.16 -46.90
N GLU A 556 -18.57 -1.39 -47.16
CA GLU A 556 -17.96 -2.34 -46.24
C GLU A 556 -16.50 -2.01 -45.85
N SER A 557 -16.10 -2.52 -44.69
CA SER A 557 -14.75 -3.05 -44.40
C SER A 557 -13.55 -2.08 -44.43
N HIS A 558 -13.23 -1.50 -43.27
CA HIS A 558 -11.81 -1.35 -42.89
C HIS A 558 -11.60 -1.65 -41.40
N PHE A 559 -10.96 -2.81 -41.17
CA PHE A 559 -10.29 -3.21 -39.94
C PHE A 559 -9.35 -2.10 -39.46
N TYR A 560 -9.62 -1.50 -38.29
CA TYR A 560 -8.58 -0.87 -37.47
C TYR A 560 -8.31 -1.76 -36.24
N ARG A 561 -7.03 -2.11 -36.07
CA ARG A 561 -6.50 -2.88 -34.93
C ARG A 561 -6.73 -2.12 -33.60
N PRO A 562 -6.90 -2.83 -32.48
CA PRO A 562 -6.92 -2.22 -31.16
C PRO A 562 -5.48 -1.96 -30.71
N ASN A 563 -4.93 -0.77 -30.95
CA ASN A 563 -3.73 -0.32 -30.24
C ASN A 563 -3.71 1.22 -30.14
N HIS A 564 -3.53 1.68 -28.89
CA HIS A 564 -3.22 3.05 -28.47
C HIS A 564 -4.25 4.15 -28.77
N VAL A 565 -5.14 4.39 -27.79
CA VAL A 565 -5.92 5.63 -27.73
C VAL A 565 -5.08 6.69 -27.03
N GLU A 566 -4.38 7.53 -27.79
CA GLU A 566 -4.05 8.88 -27.34
C GLU A 566 -5.38 9.58 -27.01
N ARG A 567 -5.65 9.85 -25.72
CA ARG A 567 -6.86 10.56 -25.32
C ARG A 567 -6.61 12.05 -25.45
N GLU A 568 -7.12 12.61 -26.54
CA GLU A 568 -7.29 14.05 -26.68
C GLU A 568 -8.47 14.49 -25.78
N THR A 569 -8.24 15.43 -24.86
CA THR A 569 -9.31 15.99 -24.02
C THR A 569 -9.46 17.49 -24.28
N ILE A 570 -10.70 17.89 -24.61
CA ILE A 570 -11.08 19.29 -24.79
C ILE A 570 -11.62 19.79 -23.45
N HIS A 571 -11.01 20.83 -22.90
CA HIS A 571 -11.36 21.42 -21.61
C HIS A 571 -12.00 22.80 -21.78
N GLN A 572 -13.01 23.10 -20.97
CA GLN A 572 -13.64 24.43 -20.95
C GLN A 572 -13.43 25.07 -19.57
N ALA A 573 -12.69 26.17 -19.51
CA ALA A 573 -12.47 26.94 -18.28
C ALA A 573 -12.64 28.44 -18.60
N GLY A 574 -13.54 29.12 -17.89
CA GLY A 574 -13.84 30.54 -18.11
C GLY A 574 -14.45 30.88 -19.48
N GLY A 575 -15.13 29.92 -20.13
CA GLY A 575 -15.74 30.11 -21.45
C GLY A 575 -14.85 29.76 -22.65
N ILE A 576 -13.56 29.48 -22.46
CA ILE A 576 -12.62 29.11 -23.53
C ILE A 576 -12.45 27.59 -23.61
N ARG A 577 -12.45 27.02 -24.82
CA ARG A 577 -12.10 25.62 -25.12
C ARG A 577 -10.60 25.48 -25.42
N TYR A 578 -9.92 24.58 -24.72
CA TYR A 578 -8.51 24.24 -24.96
C TYR A 578 -8.37 22.75 -25.27
N LYS A 579 -7.46 22.39 -26.17
CA LYS A 579 -7.12 21.00 -26.50
C LYS A 579 -5.81 20.62 -25.81
N LEU A 580 -5.80 19.60 -24.96
CA LEU A 580 -4.60 19.11 -24.28
C LEU A 580 -4.34 17.65 -24.66
N ARG A 581 -3.11 17.34 -25.10
CA ARG A 581 -2.63 15.96 -25.28
C ARG A 581 -1.84 15.55 -24.03
N PHE A 582 -2.39 14.60 -23.26
CA PHE A 582 -1.73 14.05 -22.06
C PHE A 582 -1.33 12.59 -22.29
N ASN A 583 -0.06 12.27 -22.10
CA ASN A 583 0.42 10.88 -22.11
C ASN A 583 -0.10 10.11 -20.88
N CYS A 584 -0.39 8.82 -21.05
CA CYS A 584 -1.14 7.95 -20.15
C CYS A 584 -0.47 7.61 -18.80
N VAL A 585 0.87 7.65 -18.72
CA VAL A 585 1.64 7.30 -17.50
C VAL A 585 1.48 8.37 -16.41
N TYR A 586 1.50 9.65 -16.80
CA TYR A 586 1.36 10.81 -15.90
C TYR A 586 -0.01 10.83 -15.21
N ASN A 587 -1.06 10.53 -15.97
CA ASN A 587 -2.43 10.47 -15.46
C ASN A 587 -2.60 9.39 -14.40
N LYS A 588 -1.91 8.25 -14.54
CA LYS A 588 -2.01 7.15 -13.58
C LYS A 588 -1.38 7.50 -12.24
N CYS A 589 -0.17 8.09 -12.24
CA CYS A 589 0.55 8.43 -11.00
C CYS A 589 -0.15 9.56 -10.23
N MET A 590 -0.56 10.63 -10.93
CA MET A 590 -1.33 11.73 -10.36
C MET A 590 -2.67 11.25 -9.78
N ALA A 591 -3.42 10.43 -10.53
CA ALA A 591 -4.68 9.88 -10.03
C ALA A 591 -4.47 8.95 -8.84
N THR A 592 -3.37 8.20 -8.77
CA THR A 592 -3.12 7.27 -7.66
C THR A 592 -3.00 8.01 -6.33
N LEU A 593 -2.18 9.06 -6.24
CA LEU A 593 -2.05 9.83 -4.99
C LEU A 593 -3.26 10.71 -4.73
N PHE A 594 -3.83 11.35 -5.75
CA PHE A 594 -5.05 12.11 -5.58
C PHE A 594 -6.18 11.25 -5.01
N ASN A 595 -6.36 10.04 -5.54
CA ASN A 595 -7.38 9.13 -5.06
C ASN A 595 -7.04 8.57 -3.66
N ALA A 596 -5.77 8.29 -3.37
CA ALA A 596 -5.35 7.83 -2.04
C ALA A 596 -5.52 8.90 -0.94
N GLU A 597 -5.40 10.19 -1.27
CA GLU A 597 -5.45 11.30 -0.31
C GLU A 597 -6.83 11.93 -0.16
N PHE A 598 -7.57 12.03 -1.26
CA PHE A 598 -8.79 12.85 -1.31
C PHE A 598 -10.05 12.01 -1.62
N GLU A 599 -9.94 10.84 -2.24
CA GLU A 599 -11.11 10.03 -2.62
C GLU A 599 -11.54 9.07 -1.49
N ASN A 600 -12.82 9.09 -1.11
CA ASN A 600 -13.40 8.33 0.01
C ASN A 600 -13.46 6.80 -0.18
N PHE A 601 -12.80 6.23 -1.18
CA PHE A 601 -12.93 4.81 -1.53
C PHE A 601 -11.80 3.93 -0.98
N VAL A 602 -12.09 3.24 0.14
CA VAL A 602 -11.79 1.83 0.44
C VAL A 602 -10.43 1.27 -0.03
N ILE A 603 -9.34 2.00 0.18
CA ILE A 603 -8.04 1.38 0.45
C ILE A 603 -7.55 2.06 1.71
N HIS A 604 -7.82 1.46 2.87
CA HIS A 604 -7.08 1.82 4.08
C HIS A 604 -5.65 1.35 3.87
N ARG A 605 -4.86 2.16 3.16
CA ARG A 605 -3.41 2.09 3.27
C ARG A 605 -3.07 2.39 4.72
N SER A 606 -2.13 1.65 5.30
CA SER A 606 -1.56 2.08 6.58
C SER A 606 -1.00 3.51 6.42
N GLY A 607 -0.88 4.26 7.52
CA GLY A 607 -0.24 5.58 7.47
C GLY A 607 1.12 5.52 6.74
N ASP A 608 1.87 4.44 6.98
CA ASP A 608 3.18 4.19 6.38
C ASP A 608 3.12 4.01 4.86
N GLU A 609 2.16 3.21 4.36
CA GLU A 609 1.98 2.99 2.91
C GLU A 609 1.62 4.28 2.15
N LEU A 610 0.91 5.20 2.80
CA LEU A 610 0.58 6.51 2.22
C LEU A 610 1.79 7.44 2.23
N VAL A 611 2.57 7.45 3.32
CA VAL A 611 3.83 8.21 3.42
C VAL A 611 4.84 7.74 2.37
N ASP A 612 4.96 6.43 2.16
CA ASP A 612 5.84 5.87 1.14
C ASP A 612 5.39 6.26 -0.28
N LEU A 613 4.07 6.27 -0.54
CA LEU A 613 3.51 6.75 -1.81
C LEU A 613 3.83 8.24 -2.04
N ARG A 614 3.64 9.09 -1.02
CA ARG A 614 4.02 10.52 -1.07
C ARG A 614 5.50 10.70 -1.37
N ARG A 615 6.38 9.93 -0.71
CA ARG A 615 7.83 10.01 -0.90
C ARG A 615 8.21 9.63 -2.33
N ALA A 616 7.67 8.53 -2.85
CA ALA A 616 7.93 8.08 -4.22
C ALA A 616 7.51 9.11 -5.27
N LEU A 617 6.34 9.74 -5.09
CA LEU A 617 5.81 10.72 -6.04
C LEU A 617 6.49 12.08 -5.92
N ALA A 618 6.92 12.52 -4.73
CA ALA A 618 7.73 13.71 -4.59
C ALA A 618 9.07 13.59 -5.34
N GLN A 619 9.73 12.42 -5.25
CA GLN A 619 10.95 12.15 -6.01
C GLN A 619 10.71 12.23 -7.52
N GLN A 620 9.65 11.59 -8.01
CA GLN A 620 9.32 11.58 -9.43
C GLN A 620 8.97 12.98 -9.94
N ALA A 621 8.20 13.76 -9.17
CA ALA A 621 7.87 15.15 -9.49
C ALA A 621 9.15 16.01 -9.62
N ALA A 622 10.04 15.95 -8.63
CA ALA A 622 11.27 16.73 -8.62
C ALA A 622 12.21 16.36 -9.77
N CYS A 623 12.42 15.06 -10.04
CA CYS A 623 13.23 14.59 -11.16
C CYS A 623 12.66 15.05 -12.50
N LEU A 624 11.33 14.96 -12.66
CA LEU A 624 10.66 15.38 -13.89
C LEU A 624 10.78 16.89 -14.11
N THR A 625 10.59 17.71 -13.07
CA THR A 625 10.78 19.16 -13.15
C THR A 625 12.19 19.52 -13.61
N ILE A 626 13.21 18.98 -12.96
CA ILE A 626 14.60 19.26 -13.36
C ILE A 626 14.89 18.73 -14.76
N ALA A 627 14.36 17.56 -15.12
CA ALA A 627 14.63 16.97 -16.41
C ALA A 627 14.03 17.77 -17.58
N ILE A 628 12.79 18.24 -17.43
CA ILE A 628 12.15 19.11 -18.42
C ILE A 628 12.91 20.42 -18.56
N GLU A 629 13.26 21.09 -17.45
CA GLU A 629 13.96 22.36 -17.49
C GLU A 629 15.39 22.21 -18.06
N ALA A 630 16.10 21.12 -17.73
CA ALA A 630 17.43 20.85 -18.27
C ALA A 630 17.44 20.58 -19.78
N CYS A 631 16.42 19.91 -20.30
CA CYS A 631 16.30 19.53 -21.72
C CYS A 631 15.52 20.54 -22.58
N SER A 632 15.01 21.62 -22.00
CA SER A 632 14.30 22.66 -22.76
C SER A 632 15.27 23.40 -23.71
N PRO A 633 14.88 23.64 -24.98
CA PRO A 633 15.78 24.20 -25.97
C PRO A 633 16.27 25.60 -25.60
N GLN A 634 17.58 25.83 -25.79
CA GLN A 634 18.20 27.15 -25.64
C GLN A 634 17.55 28.13 -26.63
N SER A 635 16.78 29.05 -26.10
CA SER A 635 16.27 30.18 -26.86
C SER A 635 17.44 31.11 -27.19
N HIS A 636 18.07 30.88 -28.35
CA HIS A 636 19.07 31.78 -28.93
C HIS A 636 18.43 33.14 -29.28
N THR A 637 18.23 34.01 -28.28
CA THR A 637 18.28 35.48 -28.37
C THR A 637 17.95 36.10 -27.01
N GLN A 638 18.97 36.40 -26.21
CA GLN A 638 18.91 37.52 -25.29
C GLN A 638 19.98 38.54 -25.69
N GLN A 639 19.72 39.27 -26.77
CA GLN A 639 19.99 40.71 -26.72
C GLN A 639 18.83 41.33 -25.94
N PRO A 640 19.06 42.31 -25.05
CA PRO A 640 17.98 43.01 -24.34
C PRO A 640 17.20 43.83 -25.38
N ALA A 641 16.22 43.21 -26.01
CA ALA A 641 15.40 43.84 -27.03
C ALA A 641 14.50 44.88 -26.36
N GLN A 642 14.73 46.13 -26.72
CA GLN A 642 13.79 47.24 -26.52
C GLN A 642 12.40 46.80 -26.98
N VAL A 643 11.42 46.97 -26.09
CA VAL A 643 10.01 46.62 -26.30
C VAL A 643 9.48 47.25 -27.59
N PRO A 644 9.11 46.48 -28.63
CA PRO A 644 8.31 46.99 -29.72
C PRO A 644 6.84 46.83 -29.33
N TYR A 645 6.14 47.96 -29.29
CA TYR A 645 4.69 48.03 -29.20
C TYR A 645 4.10 47.36 -30.46
N ALA A 646 3.49 46.19 -30.30
CA ALA A 646 2.64 45.57 -31.31
C ALA A 646 1.28 45.30 -30.66
N PRO A 647 0.21 45.99 -31.08
CA PRO A 647 -1.14 45.59 -30.75
C PRO A 647 -1.46 44.37 -31.64
N ASP A 648 -2.08 43.36 -31.04
CA ASP A 648 -2.70 42.23 -31.72
C ASP A 648 -1.75 41.06 -32.05
N GLY A 649 -1.69 40.10 -31.12
CA GLY A 649 -1.03 38.82 -31.34
C GLY A 649 -0.56 38.10 -30.07
N GLU A 650 -1.41 37.96 -29.04
CA GLU A 650 -1.04 37.17 -27.85
C GLU A 650 -1.48 35.70 -27.99
N SER A 651 -0.46 34.84 -27.99
CA SER A 651 -0.51 33.43 -27.62
C SER A 651 -1.18 33.27 -26.26
N TYR A 652 -2.27 32.50 -26.21
CA TYR A 652 -3.02 32.22 -24.98
C TYR A 652 -2.39 31.02 -24.26
N LEU A 653 -2.03 31.20 -22.99
CA LEU A 653 -1.30 30.30 -22.07
C LEU A 653 0.23 30.43 -22.03
N ALA A 654 0.73 31.64 -21.79
CA ALA A 654 1.96 31.84 -21.01
C ALA A 654 2.11 33.33 -20.64
N ARG A 655 1.32 33.82 -19.69
CA ARG A 655 1.70 35.05 -18.98
C ARG A 655 1.98 34.72 -17.52
N ARG A 656 3.28 34.88 -17.21
CA ARG A 656 3.95 34.77 -15.91
C ARG A 656 3.03 35.21 -14.76
N SER A 657 2.86 34.33 -13.76
CA SER A 657 2.34 34.67 -12.43
C SER A 657 3.44 34.37 -11.39
N GLU A 658 3.59 35.33 -10.48
CA GLU A 658 4.60 35.80 -9.51
C GLU A 658 5.95 35.12 -9.18
N SER A 659 6.37 33.99 -9.76
CA SER A 659 7.68 33.35 -9.42
C SER A 659 8.77 33.54 -10.48
N SER A 660 9.03 34.79 -10.91
CA SER A 660 10.24 35.00 -11.72
C SER A 660 11.48 34.69 -10.87
N PRO A 661 12.45 33.92 -11.38
CA PRO A 661 13.67 33.66 -10.64
C PRO A 661 14.27 34.99 -10.21
N VAL A 662 14.63 35.12 -8.93
CA VAL A 662 15.21 36.36 -8.41
C VAL A 662 16.62 36.44 -8.95
N TRP A 663 16.84 37.39 -9.85
CA TRP A 663 18.16 37.69 -10.37
C TRP A 663 18.66 38.98 -9.74
N CYS A 664 19.85 38.92 -9.11
CA CYS A 664 20.55 40.11 -8.63
C CYS A 664 21.89 40.21 -9.36
N ALA A 665 22.16 41.35 -10.00
CA ALA A 665 23.39 41.58 -10.76
C ALA A 665 23.74 40.46 -11.78
N GLY A 666 22.73 39.88 -12.44
CA GLY A 666 22.91 38.81 -13.43
C GLY A 666 23.15 37.41 -12.84
N ARG A 667 23.02 37.25 -11.51
CA ARG A 667 23.14 35.96 -10.81
C ARG A 667 21.82 35.56 -10.15
N ARG A 668 21.58 34.25 -10.08
CA ARG A 668 20.41 33.69 -9.39
C ARG A 668 20.59 33.84 -7.88
N VAL A 669 19.55 34.28 -7.18
CA VAL A 669 19.47 34.47 -5.73
C VAL A 669 18.26 33.70 -5.20
N LEU A 670 18.36 33.10 -4.01
CA LEU A 670 17.23 32.44 -3.35
C LEU A 670 16.24 33.49 -2.85
N GLY A 671 15.02 33.47 -3.38
CA GLY A 671 13.93 34.36 -3.00
C GLY A 671 12.85 33.69 -2.15
N SER A 672 11.88 34.47 -1.72
CA SER A 672 10.68 34.02 -1.00
C SER A 672 9.88 32.92 -1.70
N SER A 673 9.98 32.83 -3.02
CA SER A 673 9.37 31.79 -3.85
C SER A 673 10.20 30.51 -3.99
N ASP A 674 11.48 30.52 -3.57
CA ASP A 674 12.39 29.37 -3.65
C ASP A 674 12.24 28.45 -2.44
N LEU A 675 11.04 27.88 -2.31
CA LEU A 675 10.67 27.08 -1.14
C LEU A 675 11.61 25.87 -0.97
N PRO A 676 12.15 25.65 0.24
CA PRO A 676 13.04 24.55 0.56
C PRO A 676 12.32 23.21 0.39
N GLY A 677 13.04 22.15 0.01
CA GLY A 677 12.53 20.79 -0.24
C GLY A 677 11.53 20.27 0.80
N LEU A 678 11.72 20.66 2.05
CA LEU A 678 10.94 20.21 3.20
C LEU A 678 9.66 21.03 3.45
N ASP A 679 9.50 22.19 2.80
CA ASP A 679 8.29 23.03 2.92
C ASP A 679 7.06 22.25 2.41
N PRO A 680 5.97 22.20 3.20
CA PRO A 680 4.74 21.51 2.80
C PRO A 680 4.10 22.12 1.54
N ARG A 681 4.41 23.36 1.17
CA ARG A 681 3.82 24.10 0.03
C ARG A 681 4.43 23.77 -1.35
N CYS A 682 5.12 22.64 -1.44
CA CYS A 682 5.90 22.13 -2.58
C CYS A 682 7.11 22.96 -2.96
N SER A 683 8.20 22.25 -3.20
CA SER A 683 9.56 22.75 -3.20
C SER A 683 10.38 22.00 -4.25
N ALA A 684 11.57 22.48 -4.63
CA ALA A 684 12.39 21.83 -5.68
C ALA A 684 13.11 20.54 -5.25
N GLY A 685 12.81 20.02 -4.06
CA GLY A 685 13.44 18.82 -3.49
C GLY A 685 12.65 17.54 -3.71
N SER A 686 13.33 16.40 -3.61
CA SER A 686 12.78 15.06 -3.75
C SER A 686 12.35 14.38 -2.42
N SER A 687 12.61 15.03 -1.29
CA SER A 687 12.30 14.54 0.06
C SER A 687 11.06 15.22 0.64
N ILE A 688 10.14 14.44 1.23
CA ILE A 688 8.96 14.97 1.93
C ILE A 688 9.18 15.21 3.43
N ASP A 689 10.22 14.61 3.99
CA ASP A 689 10.66 14.80 5.37
C ASP A 689 12.16 14.48 5.46
N SER A 690 12.81 14.98 6.51
CA SER A 690 14.22 14.76 6.83
C SER A 690 14.34 14.40 8.31
N CYS A 691 15.02 13.29 8.59
CA CYS A 691 15.21 12.79 9.95
C CYS A 691 13.88 12.74 10.75
N PRO A 692 12.88 11.95 10.28
CA PRO A 692 11.52 11.93 10.85
C PRO A 692 11.49 11.63 12.36
N TRP A 693 12.46 10.86 12.83
CA TRP A 693 12.66 10.48 14.23
C TRP A 693 12.96 11.64 15.19
N LEU A 694 13.24 12.84 14.65
CA LEU A 694 13.41 14.06 15.44
C LEU A 694 12.07 14.75 15.74
N GLY A 695 10.99 14.41 15.02
CA GLY A 695 9.69 15.07 15.15
C GLY A 695 9.72 16.57 14.80
N GLU A 696 8.73 17.31 15.34
CA GLU A 696 8.71 18.77 15.33
C GLU A 696 9.70 19.31 16.38
N ILE A 697 10.93 19.62 15.97
CA ILE A 697 11.88 20.32 16.85
C ILE A 697 11.61 21.82 16.77
N ARG A 698 11.31 22.44 17.91
CA ARG A 698 11.23 23.90 18.04
C ARG A 698 12.46 24.40 18.79
N GLY A 699 13.26 25.22 18.13
CA GLY A 699 14.45 25.83 18.72
C GLY A 699 15.04 26.85 17.76
N PHE A 700 15.34 28.03 18.30
CA PHE A 700 15.98 29.09 17.53
C PHE A 700 17.48 29.12 17.80
N PRO A 701 18.30 29.58 16.83
CA PRO A 701 19.65 30.00 17.14
C PRO A 701 19.64 31.03 18.28
N LEU A 702 20.70 31.07 19.09
CA LEU A 702 21.00 32.16 20.00
C LEU A 702 21.46 33.39 19.22
N TYR A 703 22.24 33.19 18.16
CA TYR A 703 22.84 34.26 17.38
C TYR A 703 22.59 34.10 15.87
N LEU A 704 22.33 35.23 15.22
CA LEU A 704 22.26 35.35 13.77
C LEU A 704 23.17 36.47 13.27
N TRP A 705 23.62 36.38 12.03
CA TRP A 705 24.30 37.47 11.35
C TRP A 705 23.27 38.34 10.61
N ASP A 706 23.16 39.61 11.00
CA ASP A 706 22.37 40.60 10.28
C ASP A 706 23.13 41.06 9.02
N VAL A 707 22.57 40.77 7.85
CA VAL A 707 23.19 41.07 6.55
C VAL A 707 23.26 42.59 6.31
N LYS A 708 22.25 43.33 6.75
CA LYS A 708 22.14 44.78 6.56
C LYS A 708 23.09 45.52 7.48
N GLU A 709 23.06 45.20 8.77
CA GLU A 709 23.90 45.84 9.79
C GLU A 709 25.33 45.26 9.82
N ARG A 710 25.55 44.13 9.15
CA ARG A 710 26.83 43.42 9.04
C ARG A 710 27.46 43.16 10.42
N ARG A 711 26.66 42.58 11.31
CA ARG A 711 27.03 42.23 12.69
C ARG A 711 26.23 41.03 13.20
N THR A 712 26.76 40.35 14.20
CA THR A 712 26.04 39.32 14.97
C THR A 712 25.01 39.99 15.89
N VAL A 713 23.80 39.43 15.92
CA VAL A 713 22.66 39.85 16.74
C VAL A 713 22.14 38.67 17.57
N GLU A 714 21.66 38.97 18.77
CA GLU A 714 20.95 37.99 19.60
C GLU A 714 19.53 37.81 19.07
N VAL A 715 19.13 36.56 18.84
CA VAL A 715 17.81 36.24 18.28
C VAL A 715 16.67 36.70 19.19
N PHE A 716 16.88 36.66 20.51
CA PHE A 716 15.91 37.17 21.49
C PHE A 716 15.57 38.65 21.27
N SER A 717 16.52 39.45 20.78
CA SER A 717 16.30 40.88 20.49
C SER A 717 15.42 41.12 19.25
N LEU A 718 15.17 40.09 18.45
CA LEU A 718 14.40 40.15 17.20
C LEU A 718 12.96 39.62 17.36
N TRP A 719 12.60 39.06 18.52
CA TRP A 719 11.31 38.38 18.70
C TRP A 719 10.10 39.29 18.49
N ASP A 720 10.15 40.53 18.98
CA ASP A 720 9.05 41.49 18.84
C ASP A 720 8.82 41.92 17.37
N GLU A 721 9.85 41.84 16.52
CA GLU A 721 9.78 42.26 15.12
C GLU A 721 9.14 41.18 14.22
N TYR A 722 9.34 39.90 14.54
CA TYR A 722 9.00 38.78 13.65
C TYR A 722 7.98 37.79 14.23
N ASP A 723 7.35 38.08 15.37
CA ASP A 723 6.34 37.22 16.01
C ASP A 723 6.77 35.75 16.11
N PHE A 724 8.02 35.53 16.55
CA PHE A 724 8.66 34.22 16.69
C PHE A 724 8.94 33.43 15.38
N ASP A 725 8.85 34.03 14.19
CA ASP A 725 9.22 33.37 12.92
C ASP A 725 10.29 34.18 12.14
N ILE A 726 11.54 34.10 12.60
CA ILE A 726 12.65 34.87 12.03
C ILE A 726 13.21 34.16 10.80
N PRO A 727 13.15 34.75 9.59
CA PRO A 727 13.66 34.11 8.37
C PRO A 727 15.19 34.23 8.26
N TYR A 728 15.89 33.10 8.19
CA TYR A 728 17.34 33.05 7.98
C TYR A 728 17.79 31.94 7.03
N THR A 729 18.99 32.10 6.46
CA THR A 729 19.66 31.09 5.65
C THR A 729 20.82 30.46 6.41
N ALA A 730 20.85 29.12 6.51
CA ALA A 730 21.95 28.38 7.11
C ALA A 730 23.03 28.04 6.08
N ILE A 731 24.31 28.24 6.42
CA ILE A 731 25.44 27.97 5.51
C ILE A 731 26.25 26.77 6.02
N SER A 732 26.27 25.72 5.21
CA SER A 732 27.09 24.52 5.39
C SER A 732 28.42 24.68 4.67
N HIS A 733 29.54 24.44 5.36
CA HIS A 733 30.89 24.54 4.78
C HIS A 733 31.95 23.80 5.59
N THR A 734 33.25 23.95 5.24
CA THR A 734 34.35 23.14 5.82
C THR A 734 35.56 23.92 6.32
N TRP A 735 35.40 25.20 6.72
CA TRP A 735 36.51 26.05 7.17
C TRP A 735 37.37 25.42 8.28
N GLY A 736 36.76 24.67 9.21
CA GLY A 736 37.43 24.15 10.41
C GLY A 736 38.57 23.18 10.10
N ARG A 737 38.57 22.57 8.91
CA ARG A 737 39.68 21.75 8.41
C ARG A 737 40.93 22.55 8.10
N TRP A 738 40.73 23.80 7.72
CA TRP A 738 41.75 24.72 7.21
C TRP A 738 42.07 25.83 8.21
N ARG A 739 41.64 25.65 9.46
CA ARG A 739 41.95 26.54 10.57
C ARG A 739 43.47 26.61 10.80
N GLN A 740 43.99 27.84 10.84
CA GLN A 740 45.38 28.13 11.19
C GLN A 740 45.50 28.20 12.71
N ARG A 741 45.94 27.11 13.34
CA ARG A 741 45.99 26.97 14.82
C ARG A 741 47.17 27.71 15.45
N ASP A 742 48.17 28.03 14.65
CA ASP A 742 49.39 28.73 14.99
C ASP A 742 49.21 30.26 15.02
N GLN A 743 48.07 30.77 14.53
CA GLN A 743 47.76 32.20 14.52
C GLN A 743 46.68 32.57 15.54
N PRO A 744 46.76 33.74 16.19
CA PRO A 744 45.69 34.25 17.03
C PRO A 744 44.44 34.53 16.19
N GLY A 745 43.27 34.47 16.84
CA GLY A 745 42.01 34.79 16.19
C GLY A 745 41.96 36.24 15.69
N ALA A 746 41.25 36.48 14.60
CA ALA A 746 40.97 37.81 14.10
C ALA A 746 39.95 38.52 15.00
N ASN A 747 40.23 39.78 15.31
CA ASN A 747 39.34 40.63 16.10
C ASN A 747 38.49 41.50 15.16
N ILE A 748 37.18 41.21 15.10
CA ILE A 748 36.22 41.93 14.26
C ILE A 748 35.21 42.71 15.12
N LYS A 749 35.57 43.09 16.36
CA LYS A 749 34.69 43.90 17.22
C LYS A 749 34.45 45.30 16.63
N PRO A 750 33.23 45.87 16.77
CA PRO A 750 32.08 45.37 17.52
C PRO A 750 31.14 44.45 16.70
N ARG A 751 31.52 44.04 15.47
CA ARG A 751 30.63 43.25 14.59
C ARG A 751 30.39 41.84 15.12
N VAL A 752 31.42 41.18 15.66
CA VAL A 752 31.32 39.88 16.32
C VAL A 752 31.85 39.98 17.75
N PRO A 753 31.13 39.49 18.77
CA PRO A 753 31.54 39.66 20.18
C PRO A 753 32.79 38.88 20.59
N TRP A 754 33.13 37.81 19.87
CA TRP A 754 34.27 36.93 20.12
C TRP A 754 35.32 36.98 19.00
N LEU A 755 36.52 36.45 19.27
CA LEU A 755 37.57 36.30 18.27
C LEU A 755 37.25 35.19 17.29
N ILE A 756 37.52 35.41 16.01
CA ILE A 756 37.23 34.46 14.93
C ILE A 756 38.52 33.74 14.50
N PRO A 757 38.56 32.40 14.46
CA PRO A 757 39.74 31.66 14.01
C PRO A 757 40.11 31.98 12.56
N ARG A 758 41.40 32.22 12.29
CA ARG A 758 41.89 32.37 10.91
C ARG A 758 41.90 31.02 10.19
N ASN A 759 41.74 31.04 8.87
CA ASN A 759 41.78 29.86 8.02
C ASN A 759 42.49 30.16 6.70
N SER A 760 42.88 29.11 5.97
CA SER A 760 43.58 29.26 4.68
C SER A 760 42.68 29.32 3.45
N LEU A 761 41.35 29.20 3.58
CA LEU A 761 40.43 29.26 2.43
C LEU A 761 40.07 30.69 2.04
N PHE A 762 39.79 31.53 3.04
CA PHE A 762 39.38 32.90 2.83
C PHE A 762 39.82 33.78 4.00
N ASP A 763 39.96 35.08 3.71
CA ASP A 763 40.25 36.07 4.73
C ASP A 763 39.01 36.32 5.60
N VAL A 764 39.12 35.99 6.88
CA VAL A 764 38.04 36.14 7.87
C VAL A 764 37.66 37.60 8.11
N GLU A 765 38.56 38.55 7.91
CA GLU A 765 38.27 39.98 8.04
C GLU A 765 37.31 40.48 6.95
N ARG A 766 37.25 39.76 5.82
CA ARG A 766 36.32 40.02 4.71
C ARG A 766 34.98 39.31 4.86
N LEU A 767 34.75 38.57 5.95
CA LEU A 767 33.46 37.92 6.21
C LEU A 767 32.25 38.85 6.06
N PRO A 768 32.27 40.12 6.51
CA PRO A 768 31.14 41.03 6.29
C PRO A 768 30.79 41.24 4.80
N ASP A 769 31.78 41.24 3.93
CA ASP A 769 31.57 41.40 2.48
C ASP A 769 31.20 40.07 1.81
N ILE A 770 31.76 38.95 2.28
CA ILE A 770 31.43 37.59 1.80
C ILE A 770 29.98 37.26 2.15
N LEU A 771 29.57 37.48 3.39
CA LEU A 771 28.21 37.18 3.87
C LEU A 771 27.16 38.07 3.19
N ALA A 772 27.52 39.30 2.81
CA ALA A 772 26.66 40.18 2.02
C ALA A 772 26.48 39.74 0.55
N GLN A 773 27.31 38.83 0.05
CA GLN A 773 27.25 38.29 -1.31
C GLN A 773 26.56 36.92 -1.39
N ILE A 774 26.19 36.33 -0.25
CA ILE A 774 25.46 35.07 -0.23
C ILE A 774 24.17 35.23 -1.04
N PRO A 775 23.85 34.32 -1.97
CA PRO A 775 22.74 34.46 -2.90
C PRO A 775 21.42 34.12 -2.21
N THR A 776 20.98 34.94 -1.26
CA THR A 776 19.70 34.81 -0.55
C THR A 776 19.03 36.16 -0.28
N ASP A 777 17.70 36.16 -0.20
CA ASP A 777 16.87 37.29 0.19
C ASP A 777 16.63 37.39 1.70
N THR A 778 17.09 36.41 2.49
CA THR A 778 16.87 36.42 3.93
C THR A 778 17.68 37.54 4.61
N PRO A 779 17.08 38.31 5.54
CA PRO A 779 17.79 39.38 6.24
C PRO A 779 18.89 38.85 7.18
N TYR A 780 18.76 37.59 7.61
CA TYR A 780 19.67 36.96 8.55
C TYR A 780 20.35 35.71 7.98
N ILE A 781 21.57 35.47 8.41
CA ILE A 781 22.35 34.27 8.05
C ILE A 781 22.80 33.56 9.32
N TRP A 782 22.71 32.24 9.34
CA TRP A 782 23.41 31.43 10.33
C TRP A 782 24.67 30.84 9.69
N PHE A 783 25.83 31.19 10.26
CA PHE A 783 27.14 30.72 9.82
C PHE A 783 28.01 30.50 11.06
N ASP A 784 28.48 29.26 11.24
CA ASP A 784 29.08 28.80 12.51
C ASP A 784 30.19 29.73 13.07
N LEU A 785 31.04 30.31 12.23
CA LEU A 785 32.14 31.20 12.61
C LEU A 785 31.67 32.48 13.31
N VAL A 786 30.51 33.00 12.94
CA VAL A 786 29.96 34.28 13.43
C VAL A 786 28.71 34.10 14.30
N CYS A 787 28.16 32.89 14.37
CA CYS A 787 26.99 32.54 15.17
C CYS A 787 27.30 31.61 16.35
N ILE A 788 28.47 30.95 16.37
CA ILE A 788 28.92 30.13 17.50
C ILE A 788 30.19 30.76 18.09
N PRO A 789 30.23 31.05 19.41
CA PRO A 789 31.47 31.45 20.07
C PRO A 789 32.59 30.43 19.85
N GLN A 790 33.78 30.92 19.47
CA GLN A 790 34.89 30.06 19.01
C GLN A 790 35.98 29.91 20.09
N GLU A 791 36.33 28.67 20.43
CA GLU A 791 37.44 28.37 21.35
C GLU A 791 38.80 28.30 20.63
N GLY A 792 39.89 28.53 21.39
CA GLY A 792 41.27 28.36 20.92
C GLY A 792 41.80 29.52 20.06
N CYS A 793 41.28 30.73 20.25
CA CYS A 793 41.64 31.94 19.48
C CYS A 793 42.73 32.80 20.15
N GLY A 794 43.40 32.30 21.20
CA GLY A 794 44.41 33.04 21.97
C GLY A 794 43.87 33.73 23.24
N GLU A 795 42.55 33.85 23.39
CA GLU A 795 41.86 34.27 24.61
C GLU A 795 40.90 33.15 25.07
N GLU A 796 40.75 32.94 26.38
CA GLU A 796 39.74 32.04 26.92
C GLU A 796 38.35 32.68 26.80
N LEU A 797 37.37 31.91 26.32
CA LEU A 797 35.96 32.33 26.41
C LEU A 797 35.55 32.46 27.88
N ASP A 798 34.75 33.48 28.19
CA ASP A 798 34.07 33.53 29.48
C ASP A 798 33.05 32.39 29.61
N GLU A 799 32.56 32.12 30.83
CA GLU A 799 31.64 31.01 31.06
C GLU A 799 30.29 31.19 30.35
N GLN A 800 29.84 32.43 30.14
CA GLN A 800 28.58 32.72 29.45
C GLN A 800 28.68 32.35 27.96
N LEU A 801 29.74 32.78 27.28
CA LEU A 801 30.01 32.44 25.88
C LEU A 801 30.31 30.96 25.71
N ARG A 802 31.00 30.32 26.67
CA ARG A 802 31.21 28.87 26.66
C ARG A 802 29.89 28.10 26.78
N GLN A 803 28.99 28.57 27.64
CA GLN A 803 27.66 27.97 27.76
C GLN A 803 26.83 28.21 26.49
N ALA A 804 26.89 29.41 25.90
CA ALA A 804 26.23 29.71 24.63
C ALA A 804 26.75 28.83 23.47
N MET A 805 28.06 28.63 23.37
CA MET A 805 28.68 27.69 22.43
C MET A 805 28.12 26.27 22.59
N ARG A 806 28.04 25.77 23.83
CA ARG A 806 27.52 24.42 24.09
C ARG A 806 26.05 24.29 23.65
N THR A 807 25.24 25.29 23.98
CA THR A 807 23.82 25.33 23.60
C THR A 807 23.67 25.36 22.08
N GLU A 808 24.43 26.21 21.37
CA GLU A 808 24.42 26.28 19.90
C GLU A 808 24.81 24.95 19.25
N VAL A 809 25.88 24.31 19.72
CA VAL A 809 26.34 23.01 19.20
C VAL A 809 25.27 21.92 19.39
N ALA A 810 24.59 21.90 20.54
CA ALA A 810 23.51 20.95 20.79
C ALA A 810 22.26 21.22 19.91
N SER A 811 22.00 22.49 19.60
CA SER A 811 20.83 22.95 18.83
C SER A 811 20.98 22.89 17.31
N GLN A 812 22.09 22.39 16.76
CA GLN A 812 22.28 22.37 15.30
C GLN A 812 21.14 21.71 14.50
N ALA A 813 20.49 20.68 15.06
CA ALA A 813 19.33 20.06 14.43
C ALA A 813 18.15 21.03 14.28
N SER A 814 17.82 21.81 15.33
CA SER A 814 16.75 22.80 15.25
C SER A 814 17.11 23.97 14.34
N ILE A 815 18.39 24.35 14.32
CA ILE A 815 18.90 25.45 13.49
C ILE A 815 18.78 25.11 12.00
N PHE A 816 19.32 23.97 11.56
CA PHE A 816 19.24 23.62 10.13
C PHE A 816 17.81 23.33 9.68
N LYS A 817 17.01 22.65 10.52
CA LYS A 817 15.60 22.33 10.23
C LYS A 817 14.69 23.57 10.25
N GLY A 818 15.02 24.58 11.06
CA GLY A 818 14.31 25.85 11.17
C GLY A 818 14.74 26.93 10.18
N ALA A 819 15.82 26.73 9.42
CA ALA A 819 16.28 27.70 8.44
C ALA A 819 15.36 27.73 7.20
N LYS A 820 15.03 28.94 6.71
CA LYS A 820 14.25 29.12 5.48
C LYS A 820 14.96 28.51 4.27
N HIS A 821 16.27 28.70 4.18
CA HIS A 821 17.11 28.06 3.17
C HIS A 821 18.37 27.47 3.80
N ALA A 822 18.96 26.48 3.13
CA ALA A 822 20.30 25.99 3.44
C ALA A 822 21.16 26.03 2.18
N ILE A 823 22.41 26.47 2.31
CA ILE A 823 23.38 26.52 1.21
C ILE A 823 24.62 25.73 1.59
N ALA A 824 25.03 24.79 0.75
CA ALA A 824 26.34 24.17 0.76
C ALA A 824 27.28 25.03 -0.07
N TRP A 825 28.19 25.74 0.58
CA TRP A 825 29.18 26.56 -0.10
C TRP A 825 30.47 25.80 -0.33
N TRP A 826 30.73 25.43 -1.59
CA TRP A 826 31.93 24.72 -1.99
C TRP A 826 33.05 25.71 -2.30
N ASN A 827 33.80 26.08 -1.25
CA ASN A 827 34.79 27.15 -1.30
C ASN A 827 36.25 26.68 -1.24
N THR A 828 36.49 25.40 -1.51
CA THR A 828 37.83 24.81 -1.53
C THR A 828 38.50 24.99 -2.89
N ASP A 829 39.82 24.87 -2.98
CA ASP A 829 40.53 24.98 -4.26
C ASP A 829 40.18 23.88 -5.26
N SER A 830 39.72 22.72 -4.78
CA SER A 830 39.19 21.66 -5.63
C SER A 830 37.73 21.84 -6.05
N ALA A 831 37.04 22.90 -5.58
CA ALA A 831 35.66 23.15 -5.96
C ALA A 831 35.57 23.71 -7.39
N PRO A 832 34.48 23.42 -8.13
CA PRO A 832 34.31 23.94 -9.48
C PRO A 832 34.22 25.48 -9.48
N GLU A 833 34.83 26.12 -10.49
CA GLU A 833 34.64 27.54 -10.77
C GLU A 833 33.39 27.80 -11.62
N SER A 834 33.01 26.83 -12.47
CA SER A 834 31.80 26.83 -13.30
C SER A 834 30.99 25.56 -13.10
N TRP A 835 29.68 25.64 -13.36
CA TRP A 835 28.76 24.51 -13.29
C TRP A 835 28.64 23.72 -14.60
N ASP A 836 29.41 24.04 -15.64
CA ASP A 836 29.22 23.48 -16.99
C ASP A 836 29.31 21.94 -17.02
N GLY A 837 30.33 21.36 -16.37
CA GLY A 837 30.46 19.90 -16.26
C GLY A 837 29.26 19.24 -15.54
N MET A 838 28.78 19.84 -14.46
CA MET A 838 27.62 19.36 -13.70
C MET A 838 26.31 19.54 -14.49
N ARG A 839 26.11 20.69 -15.14
CA ARG A 839 24.95 20.96 -16.00
C ARG A 839 24.87 19.98 -17.14
N SER A 840 25.99 19.70 -17.80
CA SER A 840 26.07 18.72 -18.89
C SER A 840 25.71 17.31 -18.39
N ALA A 841 26.21 16.91 -17.22
CA ALA A 841 25.84 15.63 -16.60
C ALA A 841 24.34 15.55 -16.28
N ILE A 842 23.76 16.62 -15.72
CA ILE A 842 22.33 16.69 -15.43
C ILE A 842 21.52 16.61 -16.72
N GLN A 843 21.86 17.40 -17.75
CA GLN A 843 21.20 17.34 -19.06
C GLN A 843 21.22 15.93 -19.67
N TRP A 844 22.36 15.24 -19.61
CA TRP A 844 22.46 13.86 -20.09
C TRP A 844 21.55 12.91 -19.28
N MET A 845 21.62 12.96 -17.93
CA MET A 845 20.73 12.17 -17.07
C MET A 845 19.25 12.46 -17.36
N SER A 846 18.92 13.73 -17.53
CA SER A 846 17.58 14.23 -17.82
C SER A 846 17.05 13.71 -19.16
N SER A 847 17.86 13.66 -20.21
CA SER A 847 17.44 13.09 -21.49
C SER A 847 17.07 11.61 -21.37
N ILE A 848 17.88 10.80 -20.70
CA ILE A 848 17.57 9.37 -20.43
C ILE A 848 16.31 9.25 -19.57
N TYR A 849 16.20 10.10 -18.53
CA TYR A 849 15.04 10.09 -17.66
C TYR A 849 13.75 10.43 -18.40
N LEU A 850 13.75 11.40 -19.31
CA LEU A 850 12.58 11.74 -20.10
C LEU A 850 12.25 10.67 -21.13
N ASP A 851 13.24 10.10 -21.83
CA ASP A 851 13.03 9.01 -22.79
C ASP A 851 12.27 7.84 -22.15
N LEU A 852 12.56 7.50 -20.88
CA LEU A 852 11.81 6.51 -20.11
C LEU A 852 10.33 6.87 -19.91
N GLN A 853 10.06 8.12 -19.54
CA GLN A 853 8.71 8.55 -19.20
C GLN A 853 7.82 8.71 -20.43
N PHE A 854 8.42 8.88 -21.61
CA PHE A 854 7.73 9.13 -22.86
C PHE A 854 7.83 8.00 -23.90
N SER A 855 8.52 6.89 -23.61
CA SER A 855 8.57 5.74 -24.52
C SER A 855 7.25 4.98 -24.56
N ASP A 856 6.64 4.89 -25.75
CA ASP A 856 5.47 4.06 -25.99
C ASP A 856 5.90 2.58 -25.91
N GLY A 857 5.26 1.82 -25.01
CA GLY A 857 5.63 0.44 -24.65
C GLY A 857 5.55 -0.62 -25.76
N ASN A 858 5.54 -0.23 -27.03
CA ASN A 858 5.69 -1.08 -28.20
C ASN A 858 6.86 -0.57 -29.06
N GLU A 859 7.99 -1.29 -29.03
CA GLU A 859 9.06 -1.33 -30.06
C GLU A 859 10.22 -0.30 -30.08
N SER A 860 10.54 0.46 -29.02
CA SER A 860 11.85 1.15 -28.98
C SER A 860 12.69 0.82 -27.76
N SER A 861 13.93 0.35 -28.00
CA SER A 861 15.00 0.34 -27.00
C SER A 861 15.28 1.78 -26.57
N ILE A 862 15.60 1.98 -25.28
CA ILE A 862 15.96 3.29 -24.78
C ILE A 862 17.12 3.83 -25.61
N ARG A 863 16.96 5.02 -26.21
CA ARG A 863 18.03 5.68 -26.95
C ARG A 863 19.02 6.26 -25.95
N ILE A 864 20.00 5.47 -25.52
CA ILE A 864 21.13 6.01 -24.76
C ILE A 864 21.81 7.07 -25.66
N PRO A 865 21.77 8.37 -25.30
CA PRO A 865 22.33 9.40 -26.13
C PRO A 865 23.83 9.15 -26.28
N PRO A 866 24.35 8.99 -27.51
CA PRO A 866 25.77 8.76 -27.70
C PRO A 866 26.54 9.99 -27.22
N TRP A 867 27.31 9.85 -26.16
CA TRP A 867 28.24 10.88 -25.75
C TRP A 867 29.54 10.69 -26.55
N LYS A 868 30.02 11.75 -27.22
CA LYS A 868 31.25 11.70 -28.01
C LYS A 868 32.43 12.00 -27.10
N ALA A 869 33.35 11.06 -26.94
CA ALA A 869 34.60 11.21 -26.19
C ALA A 869 35.56 12.32 -26.72
N HIS A 870 35.18 13.09 -27.75
CA HIS A 870 36.02 14.08 -28.42
C HIS A 870 35.63 15.54 -28.14
N ASP A 871 34.49 15.80 -27.50
CA ASP A 871 34.17 17.14 -27.00
C ASP A 871 34.96 17.37 -25.70
N ARG A 872 35.65 18.51 -25.57
CA ARG A 872 36.40 18.87 -24.35
C ARG A 872 35.43 18.95 -23.18
N LEU A 873 35.26 17.84 -22.46
CA LEU A 873 34.42 17.79 -21.27
C LEU A 873 35.10 18.56 -20.13
N GLU A 874 34.36 19.49 -19.54
CA GLU A 874 34.74 20.07 -18.26
C GLU A 874 34.35 19.09 -17.15
N ALA A 875 35.28 18.82 -16.22
CA ALA A 875 35.02 17.97 -15.06
C ALA A 875 33.92 18.58 -14.17
N THR A 876 33.18 17.76 -13.44
CA THR A 876 32.12 18.27 -12.54
C THR A 876 32.68 19.01 -11.32
N GLY A 877 33.97 18.85 -11.02
CA GLY A 877 34.63 19.40 -9.85
C GLY A 877 34.30 18.65 -8.54
N LEU A 878 33.69 17.47 -8.62
CA LEU A 878 33.40 16.63 -7.44
C LEU A 878 34.63 15.92 -6.87
N PHE A 879 35.66 15.75 -7.70
CA PHE A 879 36.93 15.13 -7.33
C PHE A 879 38.10 16.06 -7.64
N SER A 880 39.13 16.03 -6.80
CA SER A 880 40.42 16.63 -7.13
C SER A 880 41.13 15.84 -8.24
N PRO A 881 42.19 16.38 -8.87
CA PRO A 881 43.03 15.61 -9.81
C PRO A 881 43.58 14.30 -9.23
N ASP A 882 43.78 14.26 -7.91
CA ASP A 882 44.22 13.06 -7.17
C ASP A 882 43.06 12.11 -6.81
N MET A 883 41.88 12.31 -7.40
CA MET A 883 40.64 11.54 -7.15
C MET A 883 40.16 11.59 -5.69
N ALA A 884 40.60 12.59 -4.91
CA ALA A 884 40.07 12.82 -3.58
C ALA A 884 38.69 13.49 -3.69
N THR A 885 37.73 13.03 -2.88
CA THR A 885 36.40 13.63 -2.83
C THR A 885 36.48 15.07 -2.33
N LEU A 886 35.63 15.94 -2.89
CA LEU A 886 35.50 17.31 -2.42
C LEU A 886 35.36 17.34 -0.88
N PRO A 887 36.10 18.19 -0.15
CA PRO A 887 36.15 18.14 1.32
C PRO A 887 34.80 18.24 2.03
N TRP A 888 33.82 18.88 1.39
CA TRP A 888 32.44 18.93 1.87
C TRP A 888 31.85 17.53 2.02
N PHE A 889 32.04 16.61 1.08
CA PHE A 889 31.50 15.26 1.19
C PHE A 889 32.24 14.39 2.19
N SER A 890 33.52 14.63 2.46
CA SER A 890 34.26 13.82 3.44
C SER A 890 34.07 14.28 4.89
N SER A 891 33.33 15.37 5.16
CA SER A 891 33.25 15.99 6.50
C SER A 891 32.15 15.40 7.34
N LEU A 892 32.44 15.20 8.63
CA LEU A 892 31.45 14.66 9.55
C LEU A 892 30.35 15.68 9.87
N TRP A 893 30.72 16.94 10.03
CA TRP A 893 29.76 18.03 10.29
C TRP A 893 28.78 18.21 9.13
N THR A 894 29.27 18.22 7.89
CA THR A 894 28.42 18.35 6.70
C THR A 894 27.51 17.14 6.47
N LEU A 895 27.90 15.94 6.96
CA LEU A 895 27.01 14.77 6.94
C LEU A 895 25.75 15.02 7.78
N GLN A 896 25.90 15.58 8.98
CA GLN A 896 24.76 15.98 9.80
C GLN A 896 23.90 17.03 9.08
N GLU A 897 24.53 18.07 8.54
CA GLU A 897 23.85 19.19 7.87
C GLU A 897 23.05 18.73 6.65
N VAL A 898 23.61 17.85 5.80
CA VAL A 898 22.90 17.32 4.62
C VAL A 898 21.82 16.30 4.99
N CYS A 899 21.94 15.57 6.10
CA CYS A 899 20.87 14.70 6.58
C CYS A 899 19.69 15.51 7.13
N LEU A 900 19.96 16.65 7.77
CA LEU A 900 18.95 17.59 8.26
C LEU A 900 18.32 18.41 7.12
N ARG A 901 19.10 18.74 6.09
CA ARG A 901 18.69 19.51 4.91
C ARG A 901 19.12 18.80 3.63
N PRO A 902 18.46 17.67 3.26
CA PRO A 902 18.77 16.96 2.03
C PRO A 902 18.44 17.82 0.79
N ASP A 903 17.58 18.81 0.96
CA ASP A 903 17.20 19.83 -0.02
C ASP A 903 18.16 21.02 -0.11
N ILE A 904 19.35 20.92 0.50
CA ILE A 904 20.36 21.97 0.49
C ILE A 904 20.73 22.41 -0.94
N TRP A 905 20.81 23.73 -1.15
CA TRP A 905 21.24 24.32 -2.41
C TRP A 905 22.76 24.33 -2.50
N ILE A 906 23.30 24.15 -3.69
CA ILE A 906 24.75 24.04 -3.88
C ILE A 906 25.28 25.32 -4.53
N CYS A 907 26.28 25.93 -3.90
CA CYS A 907 27.05 27.05 -4.45
C CYS A 907 28.47 26.62 -4.79
N ASN A 908 28.96 27.09 -5.94
CA ASN A 908 30.36 26.94 -6.33
C ASN A 908 31.27 27.88 -5.50
N LYS A 909 32.57 27.92 -5.81
CA LYS A 909 33.53 28.78 -5.11
C LYS A 909 33.16 30.27 -5.19
N ASN A 910 32.50 30.67 -6.27
CA ASN A 910 32.13 32.05 -6.58
C ASN A 910 30.74 32.47 -6.08
N LEU A 911 30.08 31.63 -5.25
CA LEU A 911 28.72 31.82 -4.74
C LEU A 911 27.63 31.79 -5.84
N ASP A 912 27.89 31.13 -6.96
CA ASP A 912 26.88 30.87 -7.98
C ASP A 912 26.12 29.57 -7.65
N LEU A 913 24.79 29.67 -7.62
CA LEU A 913 23.91 28.52 -7.39
C LEU A 913 23.92 27.55 -8.58
N LEU A 914 23.85 26.24 -8.30
CA LEU A 914 23.66 25.22 -9.32
C LEU A 914 22.26 25.34 -9.93
N THR A 915 22.22 25.70 -11.22
CA THR A 915 20.99 25.85 -11.99
C THR A 915 21.05 25.10 -13.32
N VAL A 916 19.88 24.75 -13.87
CA VAL A 916 19.72 24.15 -15.20
C VAL A 916 18.65 24.88 -16.02
N GLY A 917 18.74 24.74 -17.35
CA GLY A 917 17.82 25.37 -18.29
C GLY A 917 17.97 26.90 -18.38
N ASP A 918 17.37 27.48 -19.42
CA ASP A 918 17.40 28.93 -19.66
C ASP A 918 16.69 29.74 -18.56
N ASN A 919 15.75 29.12 -17.86
CA ASN A 919 15.02 29.73 -16.75
C ASN A 919 15.84 29.78 -15.45
N GLY A 920 17.01 29.14 -15.40
CA GLY A 920 17.83 29.07 -14.19
C GLY A 920 17.16 28.30 -13.05
N ALA A 921 16.57 27.13 -13.38
CA ALA A 921 15.90 26.27 -12.41
C ALA A 921 16.93 25.73 -11.39
N LEU A 922 16.67 25.93 -10.10
CA LEU A 922 17.57 25.52 -9.02
C LEU A 922 17.56 24.00 -8.83
N VAL A 923 18.75 23.41 -8.64
CA VAL A 923 18.91 21.98 -8.39
C VAL A 923 19.28 21.75 -6.93
N ALA A 924 18.35 21.18 -6.16
CA ALA A 924 18.60 20.73 -4.79
C ALA A 924 19.46 19.45 -4.80
N PHE A 925 20.27 19.24 -3.75
CA PHE A 925 21.17 18.08 -3.70
C PHE A 925 20.42 16.74 -3.73
N ASN A 926 19.34 16.57 -2.95
CA ASN A 926 18.52 15.35 -3.00
C ASN A 926 17.88 15.09 -4.36
N THR A 927 17.51 16.13 -5.12
CA THR A 927 16.98 15.97 -6.47
C THR A 927 18.05 15.45 -7.43
N LEU A 928 19.30 15.91 -7.30
CA LEU A 928 20.45 15.35 -8.04
C LEU A 928 20.66 13.86 -7.69
N VAL A 929 20.61 13.51 -6.40
CA VAL A 929 20.73 12.12 -5.93
C VAL A 929 19.61 11.24 -6.52
N SER A 930 18.36 11.70 -6.44
CA SER A 930 17.20 10.98 -6.96
C SER A 930 17.27 10.78 -8.48
N LEU A 931 17.65 11.80 -9.24
CA LEU A 931 17.80 11.72 -10.69
C LEU A 931 18.88 10.69 -11.08
N ALA A 932 20.05 10.76 -10.44
CA ALA A 932 21.15 9.83 -10.68
C ALA A 932 20.76 8.38 -10.32
N GLY A 933 20.06 8.19 -9.19
CA GLY A 933 19.55 6.88 -8.77
C GLY A 933 18.58 6.25 -9.77
N ARG A 934 17.60 7.03 -10.27
CA ARG A 934 16.62 6.56 -11.27
C ARG A 934 17.28 6.17 -12.59
N VAL A 935 18.21 6.99 -13.08
CA VAL A 935 18.97 6.68 -14.31
C VAL A 935 19.82 5.41 -14.13
N LYS A 936 20.45 5.24 -12.95
CA LYS A 936 21.20 4.01 -12.62
C LYS A 936 20.31 2.77 -12.65
N GLU A 937 19.12 2.81 -12.04
CA GLU A 937 18.17 1.67 -12.07
C GLU A 937 17.79 1.29 -13.49
N THR A 938 17.51 2.28 -14.34
CA THR A 938 17.20 2.07 -15.75
C THR A 938 18.34 1.41 -16.51
N LEU A 939 19.56 1.95 -16.38
CA LEU A 939 20.72 1.41 -17.10
C LEU A 939 21.03 -0.04 -16.69
N LYS A 940 20.80 -0.41 -15.42
CA LYS A 940 20.91 -1.81 -14.99
C LYS A 940 19.94 -2.73 -15.73
N SER A 941 18.69 -2.29 -15.90
CA SER A 941 17.64 -3.05 -16.60
C SER A 941 17.97 -3.21 -18.08
N GLU A 942 18.32 -2.12 -18.77
CA GLU A 942 18.59 -2.16 -20.22
C GLU A 942 19.88 -2.93 -20.58
N LEU A 943 20.92 -2.82 -19.75
CA LEU A 943 22.20 -3.50 -19.99
C LEU A 943 22.19 -4.97 -19.56
N ASN A 944 21.06 -5.49 -19.05
CA ASN A 944 20.88 -6.86 -18.52
C ASN A 944 21.97 -7.27 -17.51
N ASP A 945 22.50 -6.31 -16.75
CA ASP A 945 23.69 -6.51 -15.93
C ASP A 945 23.32 -6.83 -14.46
N ILE A 946 22.60 -7.94 -14.28
CA ILE A 946 22.11 -8.40 -12.98
C ILE A 946 23.19 -9.18 -12.22
N THR A 947 24.22 -9.67 -12.93
CA THR A 947 25.25 -10.58 -12.37
C THR A 947 26.53 -9.86 -11.92
N THR A 948 26.78 -8.63 -12.36
CA THR A 948 28.00 -7.89 -11.99
C THR A 948 27.83 -7.23 -10.60
N PRO A 949 28.75 -7.45 -9.65
CA PRO A 949 28.75 -6.77 -8.36
C PRO A 949 28.70 -5.25 -8.50
N ALA A 950 28.02 -4.57 -7.57
CA ALA A 950 27.69 -3.15 -7.70
C ALA A 950 28.90 -2.23 -7.94
N ASP A 951 30.08 -2.63 -7.50
CA ASP A 951 31.30 -1.83 -7.53
C ASP A 951 32.08 -2.03 -8.84
N HIS A 952 31.87 -3.16 -9.52
CA HIS A 952 32.41 -3.42 -10.86
C HIS A 952 31.50 -2.85 -11.97
N LEU A 953 30.23 -2.57 -11.67
CA LEU A 953 29.29 -1.95 -12.60
C LEU A 953 29.78 -0.56 -13.05
N LEU A 954 30.29 0.26 -12.12
CA LEU A 954 30.77 1.61 -12.40
C LEU A 954 31.89 1.61 -13.45
N GLU A 955 32.95 0.82 -13.23
CA GLU A 955 34.07 0.73 -14.17
C GLU A 955 33.66 0.13 -15.52
N ARG A 956 32.71 -0.83 -15.54
CA ARG A 956 32.17 -1.38 -16.79
C ARG A 956 31.35 -0.36 -17.59
N TRP A 957 30.64 0.53 -16.91
CA TRP A 957 29.78 1.54 -17.53
C TRP A 957 30.55 2.79 -17.97
N LYS A 958 31.73 3.02 -17.40
CA LYS A 958 32.62 4.16 -17.70
C LYS A 958 32.77 4.51 -19.20
N PRO A 959 32.94 3.55 -20.15
CA PRO A 959 33.00 3.88 -21.58
C PRO A 959 31.63 4.10 -22.23
N LEU A 960 30.53 3.75 -21.56
CA LEU A 960 29.17 3.76 -22.10
C LEU A 960 28.34 4.97 -21.64
N VAL A 961 28.71 5.61 -20.54
CA VAL A 961 27.93 6.68 -19.90
C VAL A 961 28.68 8.01 -19.85
N HIS A 962 27.93 9.11 -19.69
CA HIS A 962 28.53 10.44 -19.55
C HIS A 962 29.49 10.49 -18.34
N PRO A 963 30.74 11.00 -18.50
CA PRO A 963 31.73 11.01 -17.41
C PRO A 963 31.24 11.72 -16.15
N GLY A 964 30.55 12.86 -16.28
CA GLY A 964 29.99 13.55 -15.12
C GLY A 964 28.88 12.79 -14.39
N PHE A 965 28.11 11.94 -15.09
CA PHE A 965 27.15 11.04 -14.42
C PHE A 965 27.89 9.94 -13.65
N HIS A 966 28.95 9.38 -14.25
CA HIS A 966 29.81 8.42 -13.57
C HIS A 966 30.45 9.03 -12.31
N GLU A 967 30.97 10.26 -12.39
CA GLU A 967 31.51 10.99 -11.24
C GLU A 967 30.45 11.17 -10.13
N VAL A 968 29.23 11.57 -10.46
CA VAL A 968 28.13 11.67 -9.48
C VAL A 968 27.85 10.32 -8.83
N LEU A 969 27.75 9.23 -9.61
CA LEU A 969 27.49 7.90 -9.05
C LEU A 969 28.64 7.39 -8.16
N ASP A 970 29.88 7.59 -8.59
CA ASP A 970 31.07 7.21 -7.83
C ASP A 970 31.12 7.98 -6.51
N LEU A 971 30.83 9.29 -6.54
CA LEU A 971 30.73 10.10 -5.34
C LEU A 971 29.65 9.57 -4.39
N LEU A 972 28.41 9.38 -4.87
CA LEU A 972 27.31 8.89 -4.04
C LEU A 972 27.61 7.53 -3.44
N HIS A 973 28.28 6.65 -4.19
CA HIS A 973 28.68 5.33 -3.73
C HIS A 973 29.80 5.40 -2.68
N ARG A 974 30.90 6.11 -2.93
CA ARG A 974 32.02 6.27 -1.98
C ARG A 974 31.60 6.95 -0.69
N THR A 975 30.62 7.84 -0.77
CA THR A 975 30.13 8.60 0.37
C THR A 975 28.95 7.93 1.07
N GLY A 976 28.36 6.87 0.49
CA GLY A 976 27.15 6.22 1.01
C GLY A 976 25.91 7.14 1.03
N MET A 977 25.87 8.13 0.14
CA MET A 977 24.74 9.08 -0.02
C MET A 977 23.75 8.64 -1.12
N ASP A 978 23.87 7.42 -1.63
CA ASP A 978 22.99 6.86 -2.66
C ASP A 978 21.51 6.77 -2.22
N ASN A 979 21.27 6.61 -0.91
CA ASN A 979 19.93 6.57 -0.32
C ASN A 979 19.66 7.76 0.63
N LEU A 980 20.19 8.95 0.33
CA LEU A 980 20.07 10.15 1.17
C LEU A 980 18.65 10.43 1.68
N HIS A 981 17.64 10.11 0.87
CA HIS A 981 16.21 10.33 1.15
C HIS A 981 15.59 9.35 2.18
N GLU A 982 16.30 8.27 2.51
CA GLU A 982 15.85 7.18 3.39
C GLU A 982 16.88 6.82 4.46
N LEU A 983 17.91 7.64 4.66
CA LEU A 983 18.94 7.36 5.67
C LEU A 983 18.35 7.20 7.06
N LYS A 984 18.72 6.12 7.73
CA LYS A 984 18.35 5.83 9.12
C LYS A 984 19.45 6.22 10.11
N ARG A 985 19.11 6.34 11.39
CA ARG A 985 20.05 6.71 12.48
C ARG A 985 21.29 5.81 12.51
N GLU A 986 21.11 4.50 12.33
CA GLU A 986 22.18 3.50 12.29
C GLU A 986 23.12 3.72 11.09
N GLN A 987 22.55 4.05 9.93
CA GLN A 987 23.32 4.35 8.72
C GLN A 987 24.13 5.63 8.90
N ILE A 988 23.55 6.68 9.49
CA ILE A 988 24.27 7.92 9.80
C ILE A 988 25.45 7.64 10.74
N LEU A 989 25.23 6.85 11.79
CA LEU A 989 26.28 6.45 12.75
C LEU A 989 27.41 5.65 12.07
N PHE A 990 27.06 4.78 11.13
CA PHE A 990 28.02 4.02 10.34
C PHE A 990 28.79 4.90 9.36
N LEU A 991 28.10 5.73 8.57
CA LEU A 991 28.72 6.67 7.61
C LEU A 991 29.65 7.65 8.33
N ALA A 992 29.32 8.01 9.57
CA ALA A 992 30.16 8.87 10.39
C ALA A 992 31.55 8.28 10.69
N THR A 993 31.74 6.96 10.61
CA THR A 993 33.05 6.31 10.86
C THR A 993 34.09 6.59 9.78
N SER A 994 33.65 6.78 8.52
CA SER A 994 34.54 7.01 7.37
C SER A 994 34.81 8.49 7.10
N ARG A 995 34.11 9.40 7.78
CA ARG A 995 34.28 10.86 7.62
C ARG A 995 35.45 11.39 8.43
N TYR A 996 36.00 12.53 7.99
CA TYR A 996 36.98 13.28 8.77
C TYR A 996 36.29 14.11 9.87
N CYS A 997 36.83 14.03 11.08
CA CYS A 997 36.49 14.91 12.19
C CYS A 997 37.73 15.17 13.05
N SER A 998 37.98 16.43 13.40
CA SER A 998 39.10 16.85 14.25
C SER A 998 38.74 16.97 15.73
N HIS A 999 37.46 16.78 16.07
CA HIS A 999 36.88 16.84 17.42
C HIS A 999 36.20 15.51 17.75
N SER A 1000 35.52 15.42 18.90
CA SER A 1000 34.70 14.25 19.22
C SER A 1000 33.64 14.03 18.14
N ARG A 1001 33.68 12.85 17.49
CA ARG A 1001 32.73 12.48 16.43
C ARG A 1001 31.29 12.53 16.91
N ALA A 1002 31.06 12.14 18.17
CA ALA A 1002 29.73 12.19 18.78
C ALA A 1002 29.13 13.60 18.76
N GLN A 1003 29.91 14.64 19.04
CA GLN A 1003 29.42 16.04 19.02
C GLN A 1003 28.96 16.47 17.63
N ALA A 1004 29.59 15.95 16.58
CA ALA A 1004 29.29 16.34 15.20
C ALA A 1004 28.01 15.69 14.64
N ILE A 1005 27.49 14.63 15.27
CA ILE A 1005 26.31 13.89 14.78
C ILE A 1005 25.21 13.69 15.82
N MET A 1006 25.46 14.01 17.10
CA MET A 1006 24.49 13.76 18.17
C MET A 1006 23.15 14.46 17.91
N SER A 1007 23.16 15.66 17.33
CA SER A 1007 21.95 16.45 17.09
C SER A 1007 21.11 15.82 15.97
N VAL A 1008 21.72 15.36 14.87
CA VAL A 1008 20.97 14.67 13.80
C VAL A 1008 20.40 13.33 14.27
N LEU A 1009 21.09 12.63 15.17
CA LEU A 1009 20.58 11.38 15.76
C LEU A 1009 19.49 11.62 16.80
N GLY A 1010 19.41 12.82 17.39
CA GLY A 1010 18.53 13.15 18.52
C GLY A 1010 19.07 12.68 19.88
N MET A 1011 20.38 12.47 19.99
CA MET A 1011 21.05 11.87 21.16
C MET A 1011 21.93 12.89 21.89
N THR A 1012 21.30 13.90 22.51
CA THR A 1012 22.01 15.02 23.15
C THR A 1012 22.07 14.92 24.68
N GLU A 1013 21.46 13.91 25.30
CA GLU A 1013 21.39 13.81 26.76
C GLU A 1013 22.77 13.62 27.39
N TRP A 1014 23.63 12.80 26.80
CA TRP A 1014 25.00 12.56 27.24
C TRP A 1014 25.79 13.88 27.28
N TYR A 1015 25.57 14.75 26.29
CA TYR A 1015 26.29 16.01 26.14
C TYR A 1015 25.81 17.06 27.16
N ASN A 1016 24.50 17.09 27.41
CA ASN A 1016 23.84 18.02 28.33
C ASN A 1016 23.96 17.59 29.81
N SER A 1017 24.17 16.30 30.09
CA SER A 1017 24.33 15.80 31.45
C SER A 1017 25.60 16.35 32.12
N ALA A 1018 25.47 16.80 33.39
CA ALA A 1018 26.58 17.32 34.20
C ALA A 1018 27.70 16.28 34.47
N THR A 1019 27.46 15.01 34.12
CA THR A 1019 28.38 13.87 34.22
C THR A 1019 29.36 13.75 33.04
N ALA A 1020 29.20 14.51 31.96
CA ALA A 1020 30.18 14.55 30.87
C ALA A 1020 31.45 15.28 31.32
N MET A 1021 32.40 14.53 31.88
CA MET A 1021 33.75 15.01 32.18
C MET A 1021 34.32 15.74 30.95
N PRO A 1022 35.00 16.89 31.10
CA PRO A 1022 35.69 17.58 30.00
C PRO A 1022 36.62 16.64 29.19
N GLU A 1023 37.10 15.58 29.84
CA GLU A 1023 37.98 14.56 29.27
C GLU A 1023 37.30 13.65 28.23
N GLN A 1024 36.00 13.39 28.34
CA GLN A 1024 35.25 12.58 27.36
C GLN A 1024 34.90 13.36 26.08
N ARG A 1025 35.23 14.66 26.06
CA ARG A 1025 34.98 15.57 24.92
C ARG A 1025 36.20 15.72 24.01
N GLN A 1026 37.37 15.24 24.45
CA GLN A 1026 38.61 15.25 23.66
C GLN A 1026 38.88 13.85 23.09
N PRO A 1027 39.15 13.71 21.78
CA PRO A 1027 39.58 12.42 21.22
C PRO A 1027 40.90 11.97 21.86
N ASN A 1028 41.08 10.65 22.03
CA ASN A 1028 42.31 9.98 22.52
C ASN A 1028 42.54 9.92 24.05
N LYS A 1029 41.50 10.09 24.88
CA LYS A 1029 41.52 9.75 26.32
C LYS A 1029 40.77 8.43 26.59
N PRO A 1030 41.10 7.65 27.64
CA PRO A 1030 40.41 6.40 27.95
C PRO A 1030 38.89 6.61 28.13
N GLY A 1031 38.08 5.70 27.58
CA GLY A 1031 36.60 5.76 27.64
C GLY A 1031 35.87 5.88 26.30
N PHE A 1032 36.59 5.72 25.17
CA PHE A 1032 36.00 5.62 23.82
C PHE A 1032 35.85 4.16 23.41
N VAL A 1033 34.72 3.84 22.77
CA VAL A 1033 34.47 2.54 22.15
C VAL A 1033 35.08 2.56 20.75
N PHE A 1034 36.00 1.63 20.48
CA PHE A 1034 36.77 1.51 19.24
C PHE A 1034 37.49 2.81 18.80
N ASP A 1035 37.89 3.65 19.76
CA ASP A 1035 38.48 4.97 19.53
C ASP A 1035 37.61 5.92 18.67
N GLN A 1036 36.32 5.60 18.48
CA GLN A 1036 35.39 6.40 17.66
C GLN A 1036 34.50 7.30 18.50
N TYR A 1037 33.84 6.73 19.51
CA TYR A 1037 32.75 7.40 20.24
C TYR A 1037 32.89 7.24 21.77
N PRO A 1038 32.55 8.26 22.57
CA PRO A 1038 32.49 8.13 24.02
C PRO A 1038 31.47 7.09 24.47
N LEU A 1039 31.79 6.29 25.49
CA LEU A 1039 30.90 5.24 26.01
C LEU A 1039 29.50 5.76 26.37
N ALA A 1040 29.40 6.93 27.02
CA ALA A 1040 28.12 7.53 27.42
C ALA A 1040 27.21 7.81 26.21
N PHE A 1041 27.78 8.30 25.10
CA PHE A 1041 27.05 8.50 23.85
C PHE A 1041 26.59 7.17 23.25
N VAL A 1042 27.46 6.16 23.22
CA VAL A 1042 27.13 4.83 22.69
C VAL A 1042 26.00 4.17 23.48
N GLN A 1043 26.01 4.30 24.82
CA GLN A 1043 24.95 3.80 25.69
C GLN A 1043 23.62 4.53 25.46
N GLU A 1044 23.64 5.86 25.30
CA GLU A 1044 22.44 6.61 24.94
C GLU A 1044 21.87 6.17 23.58
N VAL A 1045 22.73 6.02 22.58
CA VAL A 1045 22.34 5.56 21.24
C VAL A 1045 21.75 4.16 21.30
N ALA A 1046 22.40 3.21 21.99
CA ALA A 1046 21.92 1.83 22.13
C ALA A 1046 20.55 1.77 22.83
N ARG A 1047 20.36 2.55 23.90
CA ARG A 1047 19.09 2.63 24.63
C ARG A 1047 17.94 3.17 23.78
N ASN A 1048 18.21 4.16 22.92
CA ASN A 1048 17.18 4.80 22.10
C ASN A 1048 16.88 4.07 20.79
N LEU A 1049 17.84 3.31 20.26
CA LEU A 1049 17.67 2.50 19.05
C LEU A 1049 17.22 1.08 19.34
N GLY A 1050 17.51 0.57 20.55
CA GLY A 1050 17.09 -0.75 20.98
C GLY A 1050 17.65 -1.86 20.08
N SER A 1051 16.78 -2.73 19.58
CA SER A 1051 17.21 -3.92 18.82
C SER A 1051 17.91 -3.57 17.51
N SER A 1052 17.58 -2.45 16.86
CA SER A 1052 18.20 -2.08 15.59
C SER A 1052 19.71 -1.82 15.73
N PHE A 1053 20.13 -1.28 16.87
CA PHE A 1053 21.53 -1.04 17.19
C PHE A 1053 22.31 -2.36 17.21
N PHE A 1054 21.74 -3.40 17.81
CA PHE A 1054 22.37 -4.71 17.97
C PHE A 1054 22.24 -5.64 16.76
N PHE A 1055 21.24 -5.40 15.90
CA PHE A 1055 20.94 -6.22 14.72
C PHE A 1055 21.76 -5.85 13.48
N THR A 1056 22.47 -4.73 13.50
CA THR A 1056 23.04 -4.17 12.27
C THR A 1056 24.06 -5.13 11.60
N THR A 1057 23.94 -5.33 10.29
CA THR A 1057 24.86 -6.15 9.49
C THR A 1057 25.74 -5.26 8.61
N VAL A 1058 27.05 -5.36 8.78
CA VAL A 1058 28.03 -4.77 7.86
C VAL A 1058 28.29 -5.79 6.76
N LEU A 1059 27.80 -5.53 5.55
CA LEU A 1059 28.09 -6.38 4.40
C LEU A 1059 29.59 -6.22 4.08
N ALA A 1060 30.35 -7.30 4.21
CA ALA A 1060 31.74 -7.36 3.78
C ALA A 1060 31.79 -7.71 2.31
N ASP A 1061 32.45 -6.87 1.51
CA ASP A 1061 32.85 -7.25 0.17
C ASP A 1061 33.91 -8.35 0.29
N TYR A 1062 33.63 -9.50 -0.32
CA TYR A 1062 34.48 -10.68 -0.24
C TYR A 1062 35.85 -10.38 -0.86
N LEU A 1063 36.92 -10.45 -0.06
CA LEU A 1063 38.26 -10.66 -0.60
C LEU A 1063 38.36 -12.12 -1.05
N PRO A 1064 39.02 -12.43 -2.19
CA PRO A 1064 39.29 -13.80 -2.60
C PRO A 1064 40.04 -14.52 -1.49
N VAL A 1065 39.50 -15.65 -1.06
CA VAL A 1065 40.09 -16.54 -0.06
C VAL A 1065 41.30 -17.20 -0.69
N ASP A 1066 42.45 -16.53 -0.66
CA ASP A 1066 43.73 -17.17 -1.01
C ASP A 1066 44.89 -16.76 -0.10
N ASP A 1067 44.67 -15.92 0.92
CA ASP A 1067 45.78 -15.56 1.79
C ASP A 1067 45.42 -15.44 3.27
N VAL A 1068 46.24 -16.15 4.05
CA VAL A 1068 46.49 -16.04 5.49
C VAL A 1068 45.60 -16.86 6.43
N ASN A 1069 46.25 -17.88 7.01
CA ASN A 1069 45.96 -18.46 8.32
C ASN A 1069 45.53 -17.40 9.36
N ALA A 1070 44.23 -17.20 9.53
CA ALA A 1070 43.68 -16.32 10.55
C ALA A 1070 42.51 -17.01 11.25
N GLN A 1071 42.84 -17.80 12.28
CA GLN A 1071 41.88 -18.17 13.33
C GLN A 1071 41.37 -16.96 14.13
N ASP A 1072 41.81 -15.73 13.80
CA ASP A 1072 41.58 -14.51 14.59
C ASP A 1072 40.84 -13.37 13.87
N VAL A 1073 40.37 -13.50 12.62
CA VAL A 1073 39.87 -12.33 11.86
C VAL A 1073 38.55 -12.58 11.14
N VAL A 1074 37.45 -12.84 11.88
CA VAL A 1074 36.10 -12.34 11.53
C VAL A 1074 35.26 -12.23 12.83
N GLN A 1075 35.30 -11.09 13.51
CA GLN A 1075 34.33 -10.75 14.57
C GLN A 1075 33.21 -9.91 13.95
N GLY A 1076 32.00 -10.47 13.86
CA GLY A 1076 30.82 -9.68 13.57
C GLY A 1076 30.48 -8.83 14.80
N THR A 1077 30.70 -7.52 14.74
CA THR A 1077 30.31 -6.63 15.85
C THR A 1077 28.78 -6.60 16.00
N MET A 1078 28.31 -6.51 17.25
CA MET A 1078 26.92 -6.15 17.56
C MET A 1078 26.68 -4.65 17.47
N LEU A 1079 27.69 -3.83 17.18
CA LEU A 1079 27.57 -2.38 17.09
C LEU A 1079 27.42 -1.92 15.62
N PRO A 1080 26.69 -0.84 15.32
CA PRO A 1080 26.55 -0.31 13.96
C PRO A 1080 27.83 0.35 13.41
N PHE A 1081 28.93 0.33 14.18
CA PHE A 1081 30.21 0.94 13.85
C PHE A 1081 31.36 0.05 14.33
N ARG A 1082 32.55 0.28 13.79
CA ARG A 1082 33.75 -0.52 14.06
C ARG A 1082 34.99 0.36 14.15
N ALA A 1083 36.10 -0.22 14.60
CA ALA A 1083 37.41 0.42 14.51
C ALA A 1083 37.72 0.78 13.04
N GLN A 1084 38.37 1.92 12.83
CA GLN A 1084 38.54 2.56 11.52
C GLN A 1084 39.16 1.61 10.47
N ILE A 1085 38.46 1.36 9.36
CA ILE A 1085 38.95 0.58 8.22
C ILE A 1085 38.91 1.46 6.96
N SER A 1086 39.88 1.24 6.05
CA SER A 1086 40.15 2.05 4.86
C SER A 1086 39.14 1.94 3.72
N GLU A 1087 38.22 0.96 3.75
CA GLU A 1087 37.34 0.66 2.61
C GLU A 1087 35.86 0.92 2.90
N PRO A 1088 35.13 1.53 1.94
CA PRO A 1088 33.70 1.77 2.05
C PRO A 1088 32.96 0.44 2.01
N ARG A 1089 32.11 0.18 3.02
CA ARG A 1089 31.21 -0.97 3.05
C ARG A 1089 29.77 -0.50 3.20
N ARG A 1090 28.79 -1.30 2.81
CA ARG A 1090 27.36 -0.97 3.01
C ARG A 1090 26.84 -1.52 4.32
N LEU A 1091 26.00 -0.72 4.98
CA LEU A 1091 25.24 -1.13 6.15
C LEU A 1091 23.85 -1.60 5.71
N HIS A 1092 23.50 -2.85 6.00
CA HIS A 1092 22.12 -3.30 5.85
C HIS A 1092 21.33 -2.90 7.10
N VAL A 1093 20.34 -2.02 6.91
CA VAL A 1093 19.39 -1.66 7.97
C VAL A 1093 17.99 -2.09 7.53
N PRO A 1094 17.31 -2.92 8.34
CA PRO A 1094 15.97 -3.42 8.05
C PRO A 1094 14.96 -2.29 7.82
N ARG A 1095 14.06 -2.44 6.83
CA ARG A 1095 13.19 -1.34 6.36
C ARG A 1095 12.04 -0.96 7.30
N PHE A 1096 11.46 -1.91 8.04
CA PHE A 1096 10.22 -1.70 8.80
C PHE A 1096 10.45 -1.37 10.29
N GLU A 1097 9.53 -0.61 10.87
CA GLU A 1097 9.46 -0.40 12.32
C GLU A 1097 9.00 -1.70 13.00
N THR A 1098 9.76 -2.16 13.99
CA THR A 1098 9.59 -3.46 14.64
C THR A 1098 9.46 -3.29 16.14
N ALA A 1099 8.70 -4.15 16.80
CA ALA A 1099 8.64 -4.15 18.26
C ALA A 1099 9.82 -4.94 18.81
N ASP A 1100 10.66 -4.30 19.62
CA ASP A 1100 11.79 -4.95 20.29
C ASP A 1100 11.33 -6.03 21.27
N HIS A 1101 12.13 -7.09 21.41
CA HIS A 1101 11.94 -8.03 22.51
C HIS A 1101 12.30 -7.33 23.83
N PRO A 1102 11.50 -7.49 24.92
CA PRO A 1102 11.74 -6.78 26.19
C PRO A 1102 13.14 -6.95 26.77
N SER A 1103 13.79 -8.10 26.54
CA SER A 1103 15.14 -8.36 27.04
C SER A 1103 16.19 -7.41 26.46
N VAL A 1104 16.00 -6.88 25.25
CA VAL A 1104 16.98 -5.97 24.61
C VAL A 1104 17.18 -4.70 25.42
N SER A 1105 16.15 -4.23 26.13
CA SER A 1105 16.24 -3.05 27.00
C SER A 1105 17.20 -3.24 28.18
N THR A 1106 17.58 -4.48 28.50
CA THR A 1106 18.52 -4.82 29.59
C THR A 1106 19.97 -4.89 29.13
N TRP A 1107 20.24 -4.76 27.82
CA TRP A 1107 21.58 -4.98 27.26
C TRP A 1107 22.44 -3.72 27.36
N GLU A 1108 23.72 -3.90 27.69
CA GLU A 1108 24.64 -2.78 27.92
C GLU A 1108 25.92 -2.92 27.10
N VAL A 1109 26.33 -1.83 26.44
CA VAL A 1109 27.62 -1.76 25.75
C VAL A 1109 28.73 -1.43 26.75
N ARG A 1110 29.85 -2.14 26.65
CA ARG A 1110 31.07 -1.93 27.45
C ARG A 1110 32.09 -1.07 26.71
N GLY A 1111 33.05 -0.51 27.46
CA GLY A 1111 34.09 0.37 26.90
C GLY A 1111 35.01 -0.29 25.86
N ASP A 1112 35.12 -1.61 25.88
CA ASP A 1112 35.87 -2.42 24.90
C ASP A 1112 35.04 -2.80 23.66
N GLY A 1113 33.77 -2.41 23.59
CA GLY A 1113 32.85 -2.71 22.49
C GLY A 1113 32.05 -4.00 22.66
N ALA A 1114 32.33 -4.79 23.70
CA ALA A 1114 31.54 -5.98 24.02
C ALA A 1114 30.14 -5.60 24.53
N VAL A 1115 29.16 -6.48 24.32
CA VAL A 1115 27.78 -6.27 24.79
C VAL A 1115 27.46 -7.23 25.91
N PHE A 1116 27.01 -6.69 27.04
CA PHE A 1116 26.53 -7.45 28.17
C PHE A 1116 25.03 -7.75 28.02
N LEU A 1117 24.66 -9.03 28.06
CA LEU A 1117 23.31 -9.55 27.88
C LEU A 1117 22.89 -10.29 29.17
N PRO A 1118 22.23 -9.63 30.12
CA PRO A 1118 21.76 -10.29 31.35
C PRO A 1118 20.59 -11.24 31.04
N GLU A 1119 19.69 -10.83 30.16
CA GLU A 1119 18.48 -11.57 29.77
C GLU A 1119 18.40 -11.76 28.25
N VAL A 1120 17.98 -12.93 27.79
CA VAL A 1120 17.71 -13.23 26.36
C VAL A 1120 16.53 -14.18 26.18
N GLU A 1121 15.86 -14.15 25.03
CA GLU A 1121 14.95 -15.22 24.62
C GLU A 1121 15.69 -16.19 23.69
N ILE A 1122 15.90 -17.43 24.15
CA ILE A 1122 16.51 -18.50 23.35
C ILE A 1122 15.43 -19.19 22.52
N LEU A 1123 15.53 -19.06 21.20
CA LEU A 1123 14.67 -19.77 20.25
C LEU A 1123 15.10 -21.23 20.11
N PHE A 1124 16.40 -21.44 19.95
CA PHE A 1124 16.96 -22.76 19.70
C PHE A 1124 18.41 -22.85 20.19
N SER A 1125 18.82 -24.05 20.63
CA SER A 1125 20.21 -24.36 21.00
C SER A 1125 20.65 -25.69 20.39
N SER A 1126 21.95 -25.84 20.10
CA SER A 1126 22.51 -27.12 19.66
C SER A 1126 22.42 -28.21 20.73
N ASP A 1127 22.51 -27.84 22.01
CA ASP A 1127 22.76 -28.79 23.11
C ASP A 1127 21.48 -29.19 23.87
N SER A 1128 20.41 -28.40 23.74
CA SER A 1128 19.14 -28.64 24.42
C SER A 1128 17.96 -28.39 23.49
N ASP A 1129 17.00 -29.32 23.49
CA ASP A 1129 15.73 -29.13 22.78
C ASP A 1129 14.83 -28.18 23.58
N TYR A 1130 14.99 -26.86 23.37
CA TYR A 1130 14.11 -25.84 23.93
C TYR A 1130 12.71 -25.87 23.25
N GLY A 1131 11.89 -26.87 23.62
CA GLY A 1131 10.46 -26.94 23.32
C GLY A 1131 10.06 -27.62 22.00
N ASP A 1132 8.88 -28.26 22.01
CA ASP A 1132 8.23 -28.99 20.91
C ASP A 1132 7.76 -28.09 19.76
N ILE A 1133 8.68 -27.50 18.99
CA ILE A 1133 8.31 -26.78 17.75
C ILE A 1133 8.82 -27.57 16.55
N LYS A 1134 7.88 -28.16 15.80
CA LYS A 1134 8.16 -28.85 14.53
C LYS A 1134 8.25 -27.81 13.41
N TYR A 1135 9.43 -27.76 12.77
CA TYR A 1135 9.76 -27.06 11.51
C TYR A 1135 9.55 -25.54 11.52
N MET A 1136 10.64 -24.78 11.62
CA MET A 1136 10.65 -23.33 11.42
C MET A 1136 11.52 -23.00 10.20
N THR A 1137 10.89 -22.49 9.15
CA THR A 1137 11.59 -22.00 7.96
C THR A 1137 12.25 -20.66 8.25
N CYS A 1138 13.52 -20.50 7.91
CA CYS A 1138 14.28 -19.29 8.15
C CYS A 1138 15.25 -18.97 7.01
N PHE A 1139 15.67 -17.72 6.96
CA PHE A 1139 16.84 -17.28 6.23
C PHE A 1139 17.97 -17.02 7.22
N VAL A 1140 19.14 -17.55 6.91
CA VAL A 1140 20.36 -17.42 7.71
C VAL A 1140 21.38 -16.59 6.94
N ASP A 1141 21.96 -15.62 7.62
CA ASP A 1141 23.07 -14.79 7.12
C ASP A 1141 24.27 -14.98 8.04
N LEU A 1142 25.30 -15.69 7.57
CA LEU A 1142 26.47 -16.04 8.38
C LEU A 1142 27.59 -15.02 8.19
N SER A 1143 28.37 -14.78 9.24
CA SER A 1143 29.56 -13.93 9.16
C SER A 1143 30.68 -14.53 8.31
N MET A 1144 30.64 -15.83 8.00
CA MET A 1144 31.56 -16.50 7.08
C MET A 1144 30.82 -17.04 5.85
N PRO A 1145 31.45 -17.07 4.66
CA PRO A 1145 30.85 -17.65 3.48
C PRO A 1145 30.56 -19.14 3.68
N VAL A 1146 29.43 -19.61 3.15
CA VAL A 1146 29.11 -21.03 3.12
C VAL A 1146 29.98 -21.70 2.05
N PRO A 1147 30.72 -22.78 2.37
CA PRO A 1147 31.54 -23.48 1.39
C PRO A 1147 30.73 -23.97 0.17
N GLU A 1148 31.30 -23.84 -1.04
CA GLU A 1148 30.61 -24.18 -2.30
C GLU A 1148 30.05 -25.60 -2.32
N HIS A 1149 30.80 -26.57 -1.79
CA HIS A 1149 30.35 -27.97 -1.72
C HIS A 1149 29.08 -28.17 -0.88
N ILE A 1150 28.83 -27.31 0.12
CA ILE A 1150 27.59 -27.32 0.90
C ILE A 1150 26.47 -26.64 0.10
N ILE A 1151 26.78 -25.54 -0.59
CA ILE A 1151 25.82 -24.84 -1.47
C ILE A 1151 25.27 -25.79 -2.54
N GLU A 1152 26.16 -26.53 -3.21
CA GLU A 1152 25.79 -27.52 -4.23
C GLU A 1152 24.99 -28.69 -3.64
N ARG A 1153 25.41 -29.21 -2.48
CA ARG A 1153 24.72 -30.34 -1.82
C ARG A 1153 23.29 -29.98 -1.41
N GLU A 1154 23.12 -28.84 -0.76
CA GLU A 1154 21.83 -28.39 -0.22
C GLU A 1154 20.95 -27.71 -1.27
N HIS A 1155 21.46 -27.50 -2.50
CA HIS A 1155 20.77 -26.81 -3.59
C HIS A 1155 20.24 -25.43 -3.17
N PHE A 1156 21.01 -24.68 -2.39
CA PHE A 1156 20.58 -23.35 -1.96
C PHE A 1156 20.40 -22.45 -3.18
N GLN A 1157 19.21 -21.86 -3.34
CA GLN A 1157 19.02 -20.73 -4.24
C GLN A 1157 19.49 -19.47 -3.51
N PRO A 1158 20.57 -18.81 -3.93
CA PRO A 1158 21.03 -17.60 -3.26
C PRO A 1158 20.01 -16.48 -3.49
N GLN A 1159 19.47 -15.94 -2.39
CA GLN A 1159 18.69 -14.70 -2.39
C GLN A 1159 19.58 -13.59 -1.81
N GLY A 1160 20.55 -13.13 -2.59
CA GLY A 1160 21.63 -12.27 -2.08
C GLY A 1160 22.64 -13.06 -1.24
N SER A 1161 22.97 -12.61 -0.02
CA SER A 1161 23.89 -13.28 0.92
C SER A 1161 23.22 -14.30 1.85
N MET A 1162 21.90 -14.47 1.74
CA MET A 1162 21.10 -15.23 2.71
C MET A 1162 20.73 -16.61 2.18
N TYR A 1163 20.71 -17.61 3.07
CA TYR A 1163 20.39 -19.00 2.75
C TYR A 1163 19.09 -19.45 3.42
N HIS A 1164 18.17 -20.01 2.64
CA HIS A 1164 16.88 -20.50 3.14
C HIS A 1164 16.96 -21.95 3.64
N GLY A 1165 16.38 -22.24 4.81
CA GLY A 1165 16.27 -23.62 5.30
C GLY A 1165 15.56 -23.76 6.65
N ASP A 1166 15.53 -24.98 7.18
CA ASP A 1166 14.98 -25.27 8.50
C ASP A 1166 15.97 -24.85 9.62
N LEU A 1167 15.48 -24.05 10.59
CA LEU A 1167 16.31 -23.50 11.66
C LEU A 1167 17.01 -24.59 12.49
N ARG A 1168 16.33 -25.70 12.76
CA ARG A 1168 16.90 -26.79 13.56
C ARG A 1168 18.02 -27.50 12.79
N TYR A 1169 17.85 -27.70 11.49
CA TYR A 1169 18.91 -28.23 10.62
C TYR A 1169 20.13 -27.30 10.58
N TRP A 1170 19.90 -26.00 10.46
CA TRP A 1170 20.97 -24.99 10.50
C TRP A 1170 21.78 -25.04 11.80
N ILE A 1171 21.13 -24.98 12.97
CA ILE A 1171 21.82 -24.89 14.26
C ILE A 1171 22.49 -26.22 14.64
N LYS A 1172 21.88 -27.38 14.36
CA LYS A 1172 22.41 -28.68 14.80
C LYS A 1172 23.40 -29.31 13.83
N GLN A 1173 23.35 -29.00 12.54
CA GLN A 1173 24.15 -29.70 11.53
C GLN A 1173 24.99 -28.74 10.69
N LEU A 1174 24.35 -27.81 9.96
CA LEU A 1174 25.07 -26.99 8.98
C LEU A 1174 26.06 -26.02 9.62
N ILE A 1175 25.67 -25.25 10.65
CA ILE A 1175 26.58 -24.30 11.30
C ILE A 1175 27.80 -25.02 11.94
N PRO A 1176 27.62 -26.11 12.71
CA PRO A 1176 28.75 -26.91 13.19
C PRO A 1176 29.66 -27.43 12.07
N GLU A 1177 29.11 -27.85 10.93
CA GLU A 1177 29.87 -28.32 9.76
C GLU A 1177 30.67 -27.18 9.11
N ILE A 1178 30.04 -26.03 8.87
CA ILE A 1178 30.66 -24.84 8.25
C ILE A 1178 31.81 -24.31 9.09
N TYR A 1179 31.61 -24.20 10.41
CA TYR A 1179 32.62 -23.65 11.32
C TYR A 1179 33.67 -24.69 11.74
N GLY A 1180 33.45 -25.98 11.49
CA GLY A 1180 34.42 -27.05 11.77
C GLY A 1180 34.82 -27.23 13.24
N VAL A 1181 34.09 -26.63 14.18
CA VAL A 1181 34.42 -26.63 15.62
C VAL A 1181 33.23 -27.15 16.42
N ARG A 1182 33.46 -28.09 17.34
CA ARG A 1182 32.45 -28.52 18.31
C ARG A 1182 32.24 -27.43 19.37
N GLY A 1183 31.01 -26.97 19.55
CA GLY A 1183 30.64 -25.98 20.55
C GLY A 1183 29.12 -25.81 20.61
N THR A 1184 28.65 -25.05 21.61
CA THR A 1184 27.23 -24.76 21.77
C THR A 1184 26.85 -23.54 20.93
N TYR A 1185 25.80 -23.70 20.12
CA TYR A 1185 25.26 -22.66 19.24
C TYR A 1185 23.87 -22.26 19.70
N TYR A 1186 23.57 -20.97 19.67
CA TYR A 1186 22.29 -20.40 20.09
C TYR A 1186 21.69 -19.54 18.99
N ALA A 1187 20.40 -19.70 18.78
CA ALA A 1187 19.57 -18.73 18.08
C ALA A 1187 18.76 -17.95 19.12
N ILE A 1188 18.98 -16.64 19.21
CA ILE A 1188 18.26 -15.76 20.13
C ILE A 1188 17.33 -14.82 19.37
N HIS A 1189 16.19 -14.50 19.97
CA HIS A 1189 15.23 -13.56 19.40
C HIS A 1189 15.57 -12.13 19.81
N LEU A 1190 15.49 -11.21 18.84
CA LEU A 1190 15.80 -9.80 19.06
C LEU A 1190 14.57 -8.91 18.98
N ARG A 1191 13.69 -9.16 18.00
CA ARG A 1191 12.55 -8.28 17.70
C ARG A 1191 11.51 -8.96 16.83
N TYR A 1192 10.29 -8.44 16.95
CA TYR A 1192 9.08 -8.96 16.35
C TYR A 1192 8.63 -8.15 15.12
N ARG A 1193 8.19 -8.87 14.08
CA ARG A 1193 7.42 -8.36 12.94
C ARG A 1193 6.13 -9.18 12.80
N PRO A 1194 5.00 -8.61 12.33
CA PRO A 1194 3.82 -9.40 12.00
C PRO A 1194 4.17 -10.50 10.97
N GLY A 1195 4.18 -11.76 11.41
CA GLY A 1195 4.51 -12.91 10.55
C GLY A 1195 6.01 -13.20 10.33
N GLU A 1196 6.92 -12.43 10.94
CA GLU A 1196 8.39 -12.58 10.77
C GLU A 1196 9.15 -12.27 12.07
N TRP A 1197 10.26 -12.96 12.32
CA TRP A 1197 11.06 -12.79 13.55
C TRP A 1197 12.51 -12.55 13.16
N ASP A 1198 13.19 -11.63 13.84
CA ASP A 1198 14.62 -11.42 13.63
C ASP A 1198 15.41 -11.77 14.88
N GLY A 1199 16.56 -12.40 14.68
CA GLY A 1199 17.39 -12.93 15.74
C GLY A 1199 18.89 -12.87 15.44
N LEU A 1200 19.67 -13.21 16.46
CA LEU A 1200 21.12 -13.34 16.35
C LEU A 1200 21.53 -14.81 16.51
N LEU A 1201 22.59 -15.18 15.82
CA LEU A 1201 23.26 -16.46 15.96
C LEU A 1201 24.53 -16.26 16.79
N LEU A 1202 24.61 -16.97 17.91
CA LEU A 1202 25.71 -16.88 18.86
C LEU A 1202 26.39 -18.25 19.03
N LYS A 1203 27.69 -18.22 19.30
CA LYS A 1203 28.51 -19.39 19.64
C LYS A 1203 29.15 -19.18 21.02
N ALA A 1204 29.07 -20.19 21.89
CA ALA A 1204 29.78 -20.17 23.17
C ALA A 1204 31.30 -20.31 22.96
N ALA A 1205 32.08 -19.47 23.63
CA ALA A 1205 33.55 -19.46 23.54
C ALA A 1205 34.26 -20.40 24.54
N GLY A 1206 33.52 -21.24 25.27
CA GLY A 1206 34.04 -22.24 26.23
C GLY A 1206 33.65 -21.96 27.68
N SER A 1207 33.60 -23.01 28.53
CA SER A 1207 33.05 -22.93 29.90
C SER A 1207 33.92 -22.07 30.82
N GLY A 1208 33.49 -20.83 31.06
CA GLY A 1208 33.98 -20.02 32.16
C GLY A 1208 33.46 -20.54 33.50
N ASP A 1209 34.23 -20.32 34.56
CA ASP A 1209 33.84 -20.54 35.95
C ASP A 1209 32.49 -19.85 36.25
N SER A 1210 31.58 -20.49 36.99
CA SER A 1210 30.18 -20.04 37.16
C SER A 1210 29.99 -18.66 37.83
N SER A 1211 31.10 -18.03 38.23
CA SER A 1211 31.16 -16.69 38.81
C SER A 1211 31.41 -15.57 37.79
N GLN A 1212 31.77 -15.89 36.54
CA GLN A 1212 31.99 -14.91 35.47
C GLN A 1212 30.94 -15.05 34.36
N PRO A 1213 30.53 -13.95 33.72
CA PRO A 1213 29.61 -14.00 32.59
C PRO A 1213 30.20 -14.82 31.44
N GLU A 1214 29.37 -15.66 30.84
CA GLU A 1214 29.77 -16.56 29.76
C GLU A 1214 30.09 -15.76 28.49
N LYS A 1215 31.19 -16.10 27.83
CA LYS A 1215 31.62 -15.39 26.60
C LYS A 1215 30.95 -16.01 25.38
N MET A 1216 30.30 -15.16 24.61
CA MET A 1216 29.61 -15.48 23.37
C MET A 1216 30.28 -14.77 22.20
N ILE A 1217 30.24 -15.38 21.02
CA ILE A 1217 30.72 -14.81 19.76
C ILE A 1217 29.54 -14.72 18.80
N LYS A 1218 29.28 -13.55 18.23
CA LYS A 1218 28.29 -13.40 17.16
C LYS A 1218 28.82 -14.04 15.87
N ILE A 1219 28.03 -14.94 15.29
CA ILE A 1219 28.39 -15.71 14.09
C ILE A 1219 27.44 -15.47 12.91
N GLY A 1220 26.36 -14.73 13.11
CA GLY A 1220 25.41 -14.41 12.06
C GLY A 1220 24.09 -13.82 12.55
N HIS A 1221 23.20 -13.61 11.59
CA HIS A 1221 21.84 -13.12 11.77
C HIS A 1221 20.84 -14.19 11.31
N LEU A 1222 19.63 -14.11 11.87
CA LEU A 1222 18.55 -15.04 11.58
C LEU A 1222 17.27 -14.26 11.28
N HIS A 1223 16.57 -14.67 10.22
CA HIS A 1223 15.24 -14.18 9.87
C HIS A 1223 14.28 -15.37 9.76
N VAL A 1224 13.30 -15.48 10.63
CA VAL A 1224 12.38 -16.63 10.65
C VAL A 1224 11.05 -16.25 10.00
N LEU A 1225 10.62 -17.05 9.03
CA LEU A 1225 9.34 -16.93 8.34
C LEU A 1225 8.31 -17.80 9.04
N THR A 1226 7.25 -17.21 9.60
CA THR A 1226 6.15 -17.99 10.19
C THR A 1226 5.04 -18.21 9.17
N LEU A 1227 5.18 -19.19 8.29
CA LEU A 1227 4.02 -19.84 7.64
C LEU A 1227 3.56 -20.99 8.54
N VAL A 1228 2.98 -20.66 9.70
CA VAL A 1228 2.31 -21.65 10.54
C VAL A 1228 0.88 -21.76 10.05
N GLY A 1229 0.47 -22.94 9.59
CA GLY A 1229 -0.81 -23.21 8.93
C GLY A 1229 -2.10 -22.94 9.73
N ASP A 1230 -2.02 -22.36 10.92
CA ASP A 1230 -3.15 -22.22 11.85
C ASP A 1230 -3.26 -20.84 12.54
N GLY A 1231 -2.58 -19.79 12.06
CA GLY A 1231 -2.80 -18.42 12.58
C GLY A 1231 -2.53 -18.22 14.08
N GLU A 1232 -1.97 -19.21 14.78
CA GLU A 1232 -1.50 -19.06 16.15
C GLU A 1232 -0.11 -18.42 16.15
N TYR A 1233 -0.02 -17.21 16.66
CA TYR A 1233 1.26 -16.59 17.02
C TYR A 1233 1.98 -17.50 18.02
N LEU A 1234 3.25 -17.82 17.78
CA LEU A 1234 4.10 -18.46 18.79
C LEU A 1234 3.98 -17.66 20.09
N PRO A 1235 3.65 -18.30 21.23
CA PRO A 1235 3.51 -17.58 22.48
C PRO A 1235 4.82 -16.88 22.82
N ARG A 1236 4.76 -15.57 23.13
CA ARG A 1236 5.90 -14.82 23.68
C ARG A 1236 6.52 -15.65 24.81
N ARG A 1237 7.71 -16.21 24.61
CA ARG A 1237 8.37 -16.94 25.70
C ARG A 1237 8.94 -15.90 26.66
N LYS A 1238 9.08 -16.29 27.93
CA LYS A 1238 9.71 -15.43 28.92
C LYS A 1238 11.22 -15.38 28.64
N PRO A 1239 11.87 -14.23 28.83
CA PRO A 1239 13.32 -14.16 28.81
C PRO A 1239 13.93 -15.12 29.85
N VAL A 1240 15.14 -15.58 29.56
CA VAL A 1240 15.96 -16.43 30.42
C VAL A 1240 17.13 -15.59 30.94
N ASP A 1241 17.41 -15.70 32.23
CA ASP A 1241 18.61 -15.13 32.84
C ASP A 1241 19.84 -15.93 32.41
N VAL A 1242 20.72 -15.31 31.64
CA VAL A 1242 21.88 -15.98 31.04
C VAL A 1242 23.22 -15.37 31.43
N ASN A 1243 23.26 -14.08 31.75
CA ASN A 1243 24.47 -13.35 32.16
C ASN A 1243 25.64 -13.55 31.15
N TRP A 1244 25.44 -13.15 29.90
CA TRP A 1244 26.39 -13.32 28.80
C TRP A 1244 27.16 -12.05 28.46
N ILE A 1245 28.38 -12.20 27.95
CA ILE A 1245 29.12 -11.14 27.26
C ILE A 1245 29.34 -11.58 25.82
N VAL A 1246 28.75 -10.86 24.87
CA VAL A 1246 28.97 -11.08 23.44
C VAL A 1246 30.11 -10.20 22.96
N LEU A 1247 31.08 -10.84 22.30
CA LEU A 1247 32.23 -10.23 21.66
C LEU A 1247 31.93 -9.91 20.19
#